data_AF-A0A7H8QZQ8-F1
#
_entry.id   AF-A0A7H8QZQ8-F1
#
_cell.length_a   1.000
_cell.length_b   1.000
_cell.length_c   1.000
_cell.angle_alpha   90.00
_cell.angle_beta   90.00
_cell.angle_gamma   90.00
#
_symmetry.space_group_name_H-M   'P 1'
#
loop_
_entity.id
_entity.type
_entity.pdbx_description
1 polymer ?
#
loop_
_entity_poly.entity_id
_entity_poly.type
_entity_poly.pdbx_seq_one_letter_code
_entity_poly.pdbx_strand_id
1 'polypeptide(L)'
;MAPEKHFVSDIGNLVHNALRAQISVNSSLYFDESNLVVFHKPQSSFDKVILIAGGGSGHEPAHTGFIGEGMLDVAVSGNVFASPSASQILAGLRALPAPRGILMIVKNYTGDRLNFGLAAESAKAEGLQVNMVVVQDDVSIVDPGLVGRRGLAGTVFVHKIAGAAAAAGMDLAAVTRVAQKAADSVVSMGVSLGRSSVPGREAQQEAFPGDEMEFGMGIHNEPGVVRGKLGSLETTVSVMLQALLKPFPTTWYPQPGDRVALLVNNLGGLSLLELNAILDEVIRQVTDAGLQIQYTLADSLLSSLDGPGFSITLFKLDEEIEGFLQASTNAPSWPRNVHPHASSTAARRCLQQENSTGRSVEEFTKGIQVPRSQLQSVLAGIQKSVQSAEPLITSYDTTVGDGDCGTTLLGGINAIIANIDLGSQEAVGLGSFLHKISEIVERHMGGTSGAIYAIFLRAMSNYLNSLSSESQDTAGIISESLQRSLDTLYRYTPARKGHRTLVDSLIPFVTDFSEKKNLKTAIDAAKKGSESTVSMKALLGRASYVNADIMENQAVPDPGSVGLHEHPNSPNALIQIMPAASTEGSSHNAGPPLLRDMWAFAGVSIMVMILRILAKIRIRKLGWDDILMTFALVSAFFPLETGCLSLIGSAIITVAVLHGYGRSVGTVSDVSTVIMYDYLGQTFGICGGVMGRIAFIVLINGLLAARKQWRVILWALMVAQIIINVLFILIIFLQCPGHASAIWSDLDNSGNCWDLRVQTYYGYFEGSFNSATDLYLAAFSTYVFWHLNLKLQVKLGLIVLLGLGIFAMAASIVKTVQIHVLASASSDPTMATVNLERWLYIETYLVIITTSIPCIRPLLRPFNRSREYSHGTRTNNNTHELNSPYVGHSASSFRARTPMSVLSGRTGGSGSGAKVISKRHSDFEEIGSEDETASGSNSGGRGDEESQGLGTRTMRKHRKQRPRQTTQKTITLNIANGSVLGPNSWHLIDYRNSLSPKPKRRLNPDADRKSDRSRQVRDVVFKALTSSGPVIADFYATWCGPCKAIAPKIAQWSEEHTDIRFLKVDVDKMRQIAQENGITAMPTFIVFKDGQSVQTIRGANVPELQKAIESLAA
;
A
#
# COMPACT_ATOMS: atom_id res chain seq x y z
N MET A 1 -26.67 9.34 18.40
CA MET A 1 -26.55 8.06 17.66
C MET A 1 -26.06 8.40 16.27
N ALA A 2 -25.16 7.61 15.69
CA ALA A 2 -24.96 7.65 14.24
C ALA A 2 -26.19 6.97 13.58
N PRO A 3 -26.66 7.43 12.40
CA PRO A 3 -27.66 6.69 11.65
C PRO A 3 -27.06 5.38 11.14
N GLU A 4 -27.82 4.29 11.20
CA GLU A 4 -27.44 2.99 10.64
C GLU A 4 -27.34 3.11 9.11
N LYS A 5 -26.17 2.80 8.54
CA LYS A 5 -25.85 3.04 7.12
C LYS A 5 -25.72 1.72 6.36
N HIS A 6 -26.78 1.34 5.65
CA HIS A 6 -26.75 0.23 4.70
C HIS A 6 -26.93 0.74 3.26
N PHE A 7 -26.26 0.10 2.29
CA PHE A 7 -26.40 0.39 0.86
C PHE A 7 -27.71 -0.17 0.25
N VAL A 8 -28.74 -0.37 1.05
CA VAL A 8 -29.94 -1.14 0.72
C VAL A 8 -31.18 -0.37 1.16
N SER A 9 -32.06 -0.04 0.20
CA SER A 9 -33.34 0.64 0.44
C SER A 9 -34.53 -0.31 0.56
N ASP A 10 -34.45 -1.51 0.00
CA ASP A 10 -35.44 -2.57 0.12
C ASP A 10 -34.82 -3.81 0.78
N ILE A 11 -35.21 -4.07 2.02
CA ILE A 11 -34.74 -5.22 2.81
C ILE A 11 -35.41 -6.53 2.37
N GLY A 12 -36.63 -6.48 1.81
CA GLY A 12 -37.39 -7.68 1.44
C GLY A 12 -36.69 -8.50 0.34
N ASN A 13 -36.06 -7.82 -0.61
CA ASN A 13 -35.30 -8.48 -1.67
C ASN A 13 -33.81 -8.70 -1.35
N LEU A 14 -33.30 -8.30 -0.17
CA LEU A 14 -31.86 -8.31 0.14
C LEU A 14 -31.24 -9.71 0.00
N VAL A 15 -31.84 -10.73 0.61
CA VAL A 15 -31.33 -12.12 0.56
C VAL A 15 -31.41 -12.66 -0.88
N HIS A 16 -32.53 -12.47 -1.58
CA HIS A 16 -32.66 -12.86 -3.00
C HIS A 16 -31.57 -12.21 -3.87
N ASN A 17 -31.31 -10.92 -3.68
CA ASN A 17 -30.30 -10.18 -4.44
C ASN A 17 -28.88 -10.70 -4.17
N ALA A 18 -28.54 -11.00 -2.91
CA ALA A 18 -27.24 -11.57 -2.54
C ALA A 18 -27.02 -12.97 -3.14
N LEU A 19 -28.05 -13.83 -3.12
CA LEU A 19 -27.94 -15.19 -3.66
C LEU A 19 -27.90 -15.22 -5.20
N ARG A 20 -28.68 -14.37 -5.89
CA ARG A 20 -28.55 -14.17 -7.35
C ARG A 20 -27.16 -13.64 -7.74
N ALA A 21 -26.54 -12.81 -6.91
CA ALA A 21 -25.18 -12.34 -7.14
C ALA A 21 -24.14 -13.48 -7.04
N GLN A 22 -24.29 -14.41 -6.10
CA GLN A 22 -23.32 -15.52 -5.96
C GLN A 22 -23.30 -16.48 -7.16
N ILE A 23 -24.46 -16.86 -7.71
CA ILE A 23 -24.50 -17.66 -8.95
C ILE A 23 -23.97 -16.90 -10.18
N SER A 24 -23.99 -15.57 -10.13
CA SER A 24 -23.41 -14.72 -11.19
C SER A 24 -21.87 -14.63 -11.11
N VAL A 25 -21.28 -14.96 -9.95
CA VAL A 25 -19.82 -15.00 -9.72
C VAL A 25 -19.26 -16.43 -9.84
N ASN A 26 -20.06 -17.46 -9.56
CA ASN A 26 -19.66 -18.86 -9.73
C ASN A 26 -20.71 -19.65 -10.55
N SER A 27 -20.40 -19.91 -11.82
CA SER A 27 -21.29 -20.57 -12.77
C SER A 27 -21.47 -22.08 -12.56
N SER A 28 -20.87 -22.68 -11.53
CA SER A 28 -21.19 -24.06 -11.11
C SER A 28 -22.35 -24.13 -10.10
N LEU A 29 -22.84 -22.98 -9.62
CA LEU A 29 -23.92 -22.86 -8.65
C LEU A 29 -25.27 -22.56 -9.33
N TYR A 30 -26.31 -23.18 -8.78
CA TYR A 30 -27.71 -23.05 -9.17
C TYR A 30 -28.50 -22.49 -7.98
N PHE A 31 -29.59 -21.77 -8.26
CA PHE A 31 -30.41 -21.12 -7.23
C PHE A 31 -31.90 -21.44 -7.45
N ASP A 32 -32.51 -22.14 -6.50
CA ASP A 32 -33.96 -22.14 -6.35
C ASP A 32 -34.36 -20.88 -5.56
N GLU A 33 -34.70 -19.85 -6.32
CA GLU A 33 -35.15 -18.56 -5.79
C GLU A 33 -36.44 -18.65 -4.97
N SER A 34 -37.27 -19.67 -5.19
CA SER A 34 -38.55 -19.82 -4.49
C SER A 34 -38.39 -20.35 -3.06
N ASN A 35 -37.34 -21.12 -2.80
CA ASN A 35 -37.03 -21.69 -1.47
C ASN A 35 -35.76 -21.10 -0.82
N LEU A 36 -35.06 -20.17 -1.48
CA LEU A 36 -33.75 -19.63 -1.06
C LEU A 36 -32.68 -20.72 -0.89
N VAL A 37 -32.62 -21.67 -1.83
CA VAL A 37 -31.65 -22.77 -1.83
C VAL A 37 -30.62 -22.54 -2.94
N VAL A 38 -29.33 -22.50 -2.57
CA VAL A 38 -28.22 -22.55 -3.53
C VAL A 38 -27.60 -23.95 -3.50
N PHE A 39 -27.27 -24.51 -4.67
CA PHE A 39 -26.68 -25.83 -4.78
C PHE A 39 -25.71 -25.97 -5.95
N HIS A 40 -24.76 -26.90 -5.84
CA HIS A 40 -23.83 -27.28 -6.90
C HIS A 40 -24.29 -28.56 -7.59
N LYS A 41 -24.13 -28.62 -8.91
CA LYS A 41 -24.39 -29.84 -9.70
C LYS A 41 -23.07 -30.40 -10.24
N PRO A 42 -22.52 -31.47 -9.65
CA PRO A 42 -21.29 -32.09 -10.15
C PRO A 42 -21.42 -32.54 -11.61
N GLN A 43 -20.33 -32.42 -12.37
CA GLN A 43 -20.33 -32.82 -13.79
C GLN A 43 -20.21 -34.34 -14.01
N SER A 44 -19.74 -35.09 -13.00
CA SER A 44 -19.28 -36.47 -13.17
C SER A 44 -20.21 -37.54 -12.59
N SER A 45 -20.69 -37.40 -11.35
CA SER A 45 -21.61 -38.35 -10.70
C SER A 45 -22.22 -37.80 -9.40
N PHE A 46 -23.31 -38.43 -8.94
CA PHE A 46 -23.89 -38.28 -7.61
C PHE A 46 -23.54 -39.46 -6.65
N ASP A 47 -22.56 -40.29 -6.99
CA ASP A 47 -22.17 -41.47 -6.18
C ASP A 47 -21.33 -41.12 -4.93
N LYS A 48 -21.79 -40.12 -4.15
CA LYS A 48 -21.21 -39.70 -2.88
C LYS A 48 -22.31 -39.24 -1.91
N VAL A 49 -21.96 -39.10 -0.64
CA VAL A 49 -22.84 -38.45 0.34
C VAL A 49 -23.05 -36.98 -0.05
N ILE A 50 -24.29 -36.52 0.01
CA ILE A 50 -24.66 -35.12 -0.25
C ILE A 50 -24.60 -34.33 1.06
N LEU A 51 -23.96 -33.17 1.05
CA LEU A 51 -23.83 -32.30 2.22
C LEU A 51 -24.68 -31.05 2.11
N ILE A 52 -25.46 -30.80 3.17
CA ILE A 52 -26.35 -29.64 3.29
C ILE A 52 -26.10 -28.87 4.59
N ALA A 53 -26.07 -27.55 4.51
CA ALA A 53 -26.00 -26.65 5.66
C ALA A 53 -26.97 -25.47 5.52
N GLY A 54 -27.04 -24.59 6.51
CA GLY A 54 -27.85 -23.37 6.41
C GLY A 54 -28.06 -22.62 7.72
N GLY A 55 -29.00 -21.68 7.68
CA GLY A 55 -29.30 -20.75 8.76
C GLY A 55 -29.78 -19.41 8.21
N GLY A 56 -29.96 -18.42 9.07
CA GLY A 56 -30.24 -17.05 8.60
C GLY A 56 -29.09 -16.48 7.78
N SER A 57 -29.40 -15.56 6.87
CA SER A 57 -28.40 -14.72 6.20
C SER A 57 -27.81 -13.67 7.14
N GLY A 58 -26.71 -13.03 6.71
CA GLY A 58 -25.91 -12.10 7.52
C GLY A 58 -24.63 -12.69 8.09
N HIS A 59 -24.21 -13.86 7.61
CA HIS A 59 -22.97 -14.56 7.99
C HIS A 59 -22.07 -14.85 6.79
N GLU A 60 -22.42 -14.30 5.61
CA GLU A 60 -21.74 -14.51 4.35
C GLU A 60 -20.22 -14.25 4.51
N PRO A 61 -19.34 -15.14 4.01
CA PRO A 61 -19.60 -16.22 3.05
C PRO A 61 -20.30 -17.48 3.59
N ALA A 62 -20.48 -17.61 4.92
CA ALA A 62 -21.23 -18.74 5.46
C ALA A 62 -22.71 -18.65 5.06
N HIS A 63 -23.34 -19.67 4.45
CA HIS A 63 -22.80 -20.97 4.05
C HIS A 63 -22.58 -21.15 2.54
N THR A 64 -23.17 -20.30 1.70
CA THR A 64 -23.23 -20.49 0.24
C THR A 64 -21.86 -20.32 -0.45
N GLY A 65 -20.95 -19.53 0.12
CA GLY A 65 -19.55 -19.42 -0.34
C GLY A 65 -18.70 -20.67 -0.10
N PHE A 66 -19.22 -21.63 0.69
CA PHE A 66 -18.61 -22.94 0.94
C PHE A 66 -19.25 -24.08 0.13
N ILE A 67 -20.11 -23.76 -0.84
CA ILE A 67 -20.61 -24.75 -1.79
C ILE A 67 -19.53 -25.01 -2.86
N GLY A 68 -19.21 -26.29 -3.06
CA GLY A 68 -18.22 -26.74 -4.04
C GLY A 68 -17.77 -28.18 -3.77
N GLU A 69 -17.13 -28.80 -4.75
CA GLU A 69 -16.51 -30.11 -4.61
C GLU A 69 -15.49 -30.08 -3.46
N GLY A 70 -15.52 -31.09 -2.58
CA GLY A 70 -14.69 -31.12 -1.36
C GLY A 70 -15.22 -30.27 -0.18
N MET A 71 -16.36 -29.59 -0.32
CA MET A 71 -17.10 -28.93 0.77
C MET A 71 -18.61 -29.23 0.66
N LEU A 72 -19.49 -28.22 0.72
CA LEU A 72 -20.95 -28.41 0.69
C LEU A 72 -21.47 -28.63 -0.73
N ASP A 73 -22.56 -29.38 -0.87
CA ASP A 73 -23.31 -29.48 -2.13
C ASP A 73 -24.51 -28.53 -2.18
N VAL A 74 -25.13 -28.27 -1.02
CA VAL A 74 -26.35 -27.46 -0.87
C VAL A 74 -26.21 -26.53 0.34
N ALA A 75 -26.69 -25.29 0.23
CA ALA A 75 -26.96 -24.45 1.39
C ALA A 75 -28.32 -23.75 1.30
N VAL A 76 -29.01 -23.67 2.44
CA VAL A 76 -30.36 -23.13 2.57
C VAL A 76 -30.34 -21.86 3.42
N SER A 77 -30.75 -20.74 2.84
CA SER A 77 -30.74 -19.43 3.50
C SER A 77 -32.11 -19.05 4.04
N GLY A 78 -32.15 -18.63 5.30
CA GLY A 78 -33.29 -17.94 5.89
C GLY A 78 -33.17 -16.43 5.74
N ASN A 79 -34.11 -15.70 6.36
CA ASN A 79 -34.02 -14.25 6.48
C ASN A 79 -32.82 -13.81 7.35
N VAL A 80 -32.48 -12.51 7.34
CA VAL A 80 -31.35 -11.98 8.11
C VAL A 80 -31.50 -12.33 9.60
N PHE A 81 -30.51 -13.06 10.13
CA PHE A 81 -30.48 -13.63 11.49
C PHE A 81 -31.73 -14.45 11.89
N ALA A 82 -32.38 -15.14 10.93
CA ALA A 82 -33.51 -16.01 11.19
C ALA A 82 -33.42 -17.31 10.39
N SER A 83 -33.52 -18.46 11.07
CA SER A 83 -33.44 -19.80 10.47
C SER A 83 -34.40 -19.98 9.27
N PRO A 84 -33.99 -20.68 8.18
CA PRO A 84 -34.92 -21.07 7.13
C PRO A 84 -35.99 -22.01 7.67
N SER A 85 -37.16 -21.97 7.04
CA SER A 85 -38.27 -22.86 7.39
C SER A 85 -37.98 -24.32 7.03
N ALA A 86 -38.57 -25.26 7.78
CA ALA A 86 -38.48 -26.70 7.48
C ALA A 86 -38.87 -27.04 6.03
N SER A 87 -39.80 -26.31 5.41
CA SER A 87 -40.17 -26.48 4.00
C SER A 87 -39.06 -26.10 3.02
N GLN A 88 -38.33 -25.01 3.28
CA GLN A 88 -37.17 -24.61 2.45
C GLN A 88 -36.03 -25.62 2.59
N ILE A 89 -35.79 -26.11 3.81
CA ILE A 89 -34.75 -27.12 4.06
C ILE A 89 -35.13 -28.44 3.38
N LEU A 90 -36.40 -28.84 3.43
CA LEU A 90 -36.90 -30.01 2.72
C LEU A 90 -36.83 -29.87 1.19
N ALA A 91 -37.01 -28.66 0.64
CA ALA A 91 -36.70 -28.38 -0.77
C ALA A 91 -35.21 -28.57 -1.06
N GLY A 92 -34.32 -28.08 -0.18
CA GLY A 92 -32.87 -28.32 -0.28
C GLY A 92 -32.47 -29.80 -0.20
N LEU A 93 -33.11 -30.59 0.66
CA LEU A 93 -32.91 -32.04 0.76
C LEU A 93 -33.35 -32.80 -0.50
N ARG A 94 -34.24 -32.21 -1.31
CA ARG A 94 -34.71 -32.77 -2.59
C ARG A 94 -33.97 -32.21 -3.82
N ALA A 95 -33.11 -31.19 -3.66
CA ALA A 95 -32.51 -30.47 -4.78
C ALA A 95 -31.55 -31.31 -5.63
N LEU A 96 -30.92 -32.35 -5.03
CA LEU A 96 -29.95 -33.23 -5.68
C LEU A 96 -30.27 -34.71 -5.41
N PRO A 97 -30.01 -35.63 -6.36
CA PRO A 97 -30.03 -37.07 -6.10
C PRO A 97 -28.99 -37.46 -5.04
N ALA A 98 -29.41 -38.21 -4.02
CA ALA A 98 -28.56 -38.63 -2.90
C ALA A 98 -28.55 -40.16 -2.68
N PRO A 99 -28.04 -40.96 -3.63
CA PRO A 99 -28.08 -42.43 -3.54
C PRO A 99 -27.26 -43.01 -2.38
N ARG A 100 -26.25 -42.27 -1.89
CA ARG A 100 -25.46 -42.60 -0.68
C ARG A 100 -26.00 -41.94 0.59
N GLY A 101 -27.13 -41.24 0.52
CA GLY A 101 -27.72 -40.47 1.63
C GLY A 101 -27.17 -39.05 1.78
N ILE A 102 -27.71 -38.33 2.78
CA ILE A 102 -27.49 -36.90 3.02
C ILE A 102 -27.02 -36.69 4.47
N LEU A 103 -26.00 -35.83 4.66
CA LEU A 103 -25.61 -35.32 5.98
C LEU A 103 -25.92 -33.82 6.10
N MET A 104 -26.70 -33.47 7.12
CA MET A 104 -27.02 -32.09 7.51
C MET A 104 -26.00 -31.59 8.54
N ILE A 105 -25.34 -30.47 8.28
CA ILE A 105 -24.39 -29.83 9.21
C ILE A 105 -25.05 -28.55 9.74
N VAL A 106 -25.36 -28.53 11.05
CA VAL A 106 -26.29 -27.56 11.64
C VAL A 106 -25.64 -26.82 12.81
N LYS A 107 -25.69 -25.48 12.79
CA LYS A 107 -25.24 -24.65 13.91
C LYS A 107 -26.22 -24.81 15.08
N ASN A 108 -25.73 -24.90 16.31
CA ASN A 108 -26.59 -25.12 17.47
C ASN A 108 -27.31 -23.83 17.94
N TYR A 109 -28.35 -23.46 17.21
CA TYR A 109 -29.37 -22.47 17.59
C TYR A 109 -30.74 -23.12 17.59
N THR A 110 -31.63 -22.75 18.51
CA THR A 110 -32.94 -23.41 18.67
C THR A 110 -33.78 -23.40 17.39
N GLY A 111 -33.76 -22.30 16.63
CA GLY A 111 -34.45 -22.20 15.34
C GLY A 111 -33.87 -23.17 14.30
N ASP A 112 -32.54 -23.19 14.14
CA ASP A 112 -31.84 -24.10 13.23
C ASP A 112 -32.13 -25.56 13.60
N ARG A 113 -31.95 -25.95 14.87
CA ARG A 113 -32.20 -27.33 15.32
C ARG A 113 -33.62 -27.81 15.03
N LEU A 114 -34.64 -26.99 15.28
CA LEU A 114 -36.04 -27.38 15.12
C LEU A 114 -36.44 -27.45 13.64
N ASN A 115 -36.04 -26.49 12.80
CA ASN A 115 -36.38 -26.51 11.38
C ASN A 115 -35.60 -27.61 10.62
N PHE A 116 -34.30 -27.78 10.89
CA PHE A 116 -33.51 -28.85 10.28
C PHE A 116 -33.96 -30.23 10.76
N GLY A 117 -34.29 -30.39 12.05
CA GLY A 117 -34.85 -31.64 12.58
C GLY A 117 -36.20 -32.01 11.96
N LEU A 118 -37.14 -31.06 11.84
CA LEU A 118 -38.44 -31.30 11.22
C LEU A 118 -38.31 -31.63 9.72
N ALA A 119 -37.38 -30.99 9.01
CA ALA A 119 -37.07 -31.33 7.62
C ALA A 119 -36.44 -32.71 7.49
N ALA A 120 -35.55 -33.11 8.42
CA ALA A 120 -34.93 -34.43 8.43
C ALA A 120 -35.96 -35.56 8.61
N GLU A 121 -36.89 -35.43 9.57
CA GLU A 121 -37.94 -36.44 9.77
C GLU A 121 -38.94 -36.49 8.61
N SER A 122 -39.21 -35.34 7.98
CA SER A 122 -40.04 -35.28 6.76
C SER A 122 -39.37 -35.99 5.58
N ALA A 123 -38.07 -35.75 5.36
CA ALA A 123 -37.28 -36.42 4.34
C ALA A 123 -37.16 -37.94 4.58
N LYS A 124 -37.03 -38.38 5.83
CA LYS A 124 -37.06 -39.81 6.19
C LYS A 124 -38.41 -40.45 5.91
N ALA A 125 -39.52 -39.75 6.14
CA ALA A 125 -40.86 -40.23 5.77
C ALA A 125 -41.06 -40.35 4.24
N GLU A 126 -40.29 -39.58 3.47
CA GLU A 126 -40.18 -39.69 2.00
C GLU A 126 -39.16 -40.74 1.52
N GLY A 127 -38.50 -41.46 2.45
CA GLY A 127 -37.55 -42.53 2.16
C GLY A 127 -36.10 -42.08 1.96
N LEU A 128 -35.77 -40.79 2.17
CA LEU A 128 -34.40 -40.30 2.10
C LEU A 128 -33.60 -40.71 3.35
N GLN A 129 -32.37 -41.19 3.15
CA GLN A 129 -31.44 -41.49 4.23
C GLN A 129 -30.75 -40.20 4.69
N VAL A 130 -31.10 -39.69 5.88
CA VAL A 130 -30.64 -38.39 6.36
C VAL A 130 -30.08 -38.48 7.79
N ASN A 131 -28.80 -38.11 7.94
CA ASN A 131 -28.14 -37.89 9.24
C ASN A 131 -27.94 -36.40 9.51
N MET A 132 -27.69 -36.04 10.77
CA MET A 132 -27.51 -34.65 11.21
C MET A 132 -26.41 -34.56 12.26
N VAL A 133 -25.43 -33.67 12.04
CA VAL A 133 -24.37 -33.29 12.98
C VAL A 133 -24.59 -31.86 13.44
N VAL A 134 -24.42 -31.61 14.74
CA VAL A 134 -24.71 -30.32 15.38
C VAL A 134 -23.44 -29.72 15.95
N VAL A 135 -23.08 -28.51 15.51
CA VAL A 135 -21.83 -27.83 15.89
C VAL A 135 -22.06 -26.90 17.09
N GLN A 136 -21.24 -27.05 18.14
CA GLN A 136 -21.35 -26.39 19.45
C GLN A 136 -20.00 -25.83 19.93
N ASP A 137 -19.25 -25.17 19.04
CA ASP A 137 -17.86 -24.76 19.26
C ASP A 137 -17.68 -23.56 20.20
N ASP A 138 -18.72 -22.78 20.50
CA ASP A 138 -18.64 -21.61 21.39
C ASP A 138 -18.29 -21.96 22.84
N VAL A 139 -17.05 -21.73 23.29
CA VAL A 139 -16.63 -22.00 24.68
C VAL A 139 -17.05 -20.93 25.69
N SER A 140 -17.61 -19.80 25.26
CA SER A 140 -17.95 -18.72 26.19
C SER A 140 -19.07 -19.14 27.16
N ILE A 141 -20.01 -19.98 26.71
CA ILE A 141 -21.14 -20.47 27.51
C ILE A 141 -20.67 -21.63 28.41
N VAL A 142 -20.18 -21.28 29.60
CA VAL A 142 -19.64 -22.21 30.62
C VAL A 142 -20.70 -23.19 31.17
N ASP A 143 -21.95 -22.73 31.32
CA ASP A 143 -23.11 -23.56 31.67
C ASP A 143 -24.17 -23.45 30.57
N PRO A 144 -24.20 -24.38 29.60
CA PRO A 144 -25.13 -24.33 28.46
C PRO A 144 -26.53 -24.89 28.77
N GLY A 145 -26.77 -25.38 29.99
CA GLY A 145 -28.01 -26.07 30.34
C GLY A 145 -28.40 -27.16 29.33
N LEU A 146 -29.69 -27.23 28.97
CA LEU A 146 -30.23 -28.24 28.04
C LEU A 146 -30.13 -27.85 26.55
N VAL A 147 -29.78 -26.60 26.23
CA VAL A 147 -29.78 -26.10 24.84
C VAL A 147 -28.47 -26.43 24.11
N GLY A 148 -27.37 -26.55 24.85
CA GLY A 148 -26.02 -26.67 24.29
C GLY A 148 -25.39 -25.29 24.02
N ARG A 149 -24.11 -25.28 23.66
CA ARG A 149 -23.37 -24.05 23.32
C ARG A 149 -23.68 -23.63 21.88
N ARG A 150 -23.42 -22.38 21.50
CA ARG A 150 -23.68 -21.87 20.13
C ARG A 150 -22.74 -22.50 19.11
N GLY A 151 -23.17 -22.50 17.83
CA GLY A 151 -22.29 -22.79 16.68
C GLY A 151 -21.74 -21.51 16.08
N LEU A 152 -20.42 -21.42 15.91
CA LEU A 152 -19.67 -20.25 15.41
C LEU A 152 -18.76 -20.68 14.23
N ALA A 153 -17.66 -19.97 14.02
CA ALA A 153 -16.74 -20.14 12.89
C ALA A 153 -16.13 -21.56 12.76
N GLY A 154 -16.08 -22.34 13.85
CA GLY A 154 -15.67 -23.74 13.81
C GLY A 154 -16.51 -24.64 12.89
N THR A 155 -17.76 -24.24 12.63
CA THR A 155 -18.65 -24.87 11.64
C THR A 155 -18.00 -24.98 10.26
N VAL A 156 -17.16 -23.99 9.87
CA VAL A 156 -16.52 -23.97 8.54
C VAL A 156 -15.46 -25.07 8.39
N PHE A 157 -14.78 -25.45 9.49
CA PHE A 157 -13.91 -26.65 9.49
C PHE A 157 -14.73 -27.94 9.35
N VAL A 158 -15.89 -28.04 10.02
CA VAL A 158 -16.77 -29.22 9.90
C VAL A 158 -17.25 -29.41 8.46
N HIS A 159 -17.61 -28.33 7.76
CA HIS A 159 -17.92 -28.35 6.33
C HIS A 159 -16.78 -28.89 5.47
N LYS A 160 -15.54 -28.42 5.71
CA LYS A 160 -14.36 -28.84 4.95
C LYS A 160 -14.02 -30.31 5.14
N ILE A 161 -14.09 -30.78 6.39
CA ILE A 161 -13.71 -32.14 6.76
C ILE A 161 -14.77 -33.14 6.29
N ALA A 162 -16.06 -32.83 6.49
CA ALA A 162 -17.16 -33.64 5.97
C ALA A 162 -17.12 -33.71 4.43
N GLY A 163 -16.88 -32.56 3.76
CA GLY A 163 -16.84 -32.48 2.30
C GLY A 163 -15.71 -33.28 1.68
N ALA A 164 -14.53 -33.27 2.32
CA ALA A 164 -13.41 -34.11 1.92
C ALA A 164 -13.70 -35.62 2.14
N ALA A 165 -14.33 -35.99 3.26
CA ALA A 165 -14.71 -37.38 3.52
C ALA A 165 -15.78 -37.89 2.53
N ALA A 166 -16.77 -37.06 2.19
CA ALA A 166 -17.77 -37.37 1.18
C ALA A 166 -17.15 -37.47 -0.24
N ALA A 167 -16.25 -36.54 -0.60
CA ALA A 167 -15.52 -36.58 -1.87
C ALA A 167 -14.58 -37.80 -2.00
N ALA A 168 -14.09 -38.34 -0.88
CA ALA A 168 -13.35 -39.60 -0.82
C ALA A 168 -14.23 -40.87 -0.97
N GLY A 169 -15.53 -40.72 -1.28
CA GLY A 169 -16.44 -41.84 -1.55
C GLY A 169 -16.91 -42.62 -0.31
N MET A 170 -16.72 -42.07 0.89
CA MET A 170 -17.15 -42.69 2.15
C MET A 170 -18.67 -42.74 2.27
N ASP A 171 -19.19 -43.76 2.97
CA ASP A 171 -20.63 -43.90 3.23
C ASP A 171 -21.15 -42.90 4.28
N LEU A 172 -22.48 -42.79 4.39
CA LEU A 172 -23.13 -41.84 5.29
C LEU A 172 -22.71 -42.02 6.76
N ALA A 173 -22.50 -43.24 7.24
CA ALA A 173 -22.11 -43.49 8.63
C ALA A 173 -20.66 -43.06 8.87
N ALA A 174 -19.75 -43.36 7.94
CA ALA A 174 -18.37 -42.92 7.98
C ALA A 174 -18.24 -41.38 7.91
N VAL A 175 -18.92 -40.72 6.97
CA VAL A 175 -18.92 -39.25 6.86
C VAL A 175 -19.53 -38.61 8.11
N THR A 176 -20.62 -39.17 8.66
CA THR A 176 -21.22 -38.69 9.92
C THR A 176 -20.24 -38.81 11.10
N ARG A 177 -19.51 -39.93 11.23
CA ARG A 177 -18.47 -40.11 12.26
C ARG A 177 -17.38 -39.05 12.15
N VAL A 178 -16.84 -38.83 10.96
CA VAL A 178 -15.73 -37.87 10.76
C VAL A 178 -16.22 -36.43 10.99
N ALA A 179 -17.43 -36.09 10.53
CA ALA A 179 -18.03 -34.78 10.78
C ALA A 179 -18.30 -34.52 12.27
N GLN A 180 -18.82 -35.52 13.02
CA GLN A 180 -18.99 -35.39 14.46
C GLN A 180 -17.64 -35.30 15.18
N LYS A 181 -16.64 -36.09 14.80
CA LYS A 181 -15.27 -35.98 15.32
C LYS A 181 -14.71 -34.57 15.12
N ALA A 182 -14.94 -33.95 13.96
CA ALA A 182 -14.52 -32.58 13.69
C ALA A 182 -15.26 -31.56 14.58
N ALA A 183 -16.59 -31.70 14.73
CA ALA A 183 -17.41 -30.84 15.60
C ALA A 183 -17.04 -30.96 17.09
N ASP A 184 -16.62 -32.15 17.53
CA ASP A 184 -16.13 -32.45 18.88
C ASP A 184 -14.70 -31.95 19.14
N SER A 185 -13.96 -31.64 18.08
CA SER A 185 -12.52 -31.30 18.10
C SER A 185 -12.23 -29.83 17.78
N VAL A 186 -13.25 -28.95 17.82
CA VAL A 186 -13.13 -27.52 17.52
C VAL A 186 -13.71 -26.65 18.63
N VAL A 187 -12.98 -25.59 18.99
CA VAL A 187 -13.38 -24.61 20.02
C VAL A 187 -13.22 -23.18 19.50
N SER A 188 -14.17 -22.30 19.82
CA SER A 188 -14.26 -20.92 19.32
C SER A 188 -14.70 -19.94 20.41
N MET A 189 -14.17 -18.72 20.37
CA MET A 189 -14.68 -17.61 21.19
C MET A 189 -14.61 -16.29 20.43
N GLY A 190 -15.70 -15.51 20.47
CA GLY A 190 -15.80 -14.15 19.92
C GLY A 190 -15.60 -13.04 20.95
N VAL A 191 -15.22 -11.85 20.46
CA VAL A 191 -15.27 -10.56 21.17
C VAL A 191 -15.70 -9.48 20.17
N SER A 192 -16.46 -8.47 20.61
CA SER A 192 -16.85 -7.34 19.76
C SER A 192 -16.89 -6.02 20.52
N LEU A 193 -16.57 -4.94 19.81
CA LEU A 193 -16.62 -3.54 20.26
C LEU A 193 -18.04 -2.95 20.20
N GLY A 194 -19.00 -3.67 19.61
CA GLY A 194 -20.38 -3.22 19.45
C GLY A 194 -21.30 -4.30 18.88
N ARG A 195 -22.57 -3.94 18.71
CA ARG A 195 -23.56 -4.73 17.96
C ARG A 195 -23.42 -4.45 16.46
N SER A 196 -23.69 -5.45 15.64
CA SER A 196 -23.85 -5.29 14.19
C SER A 196 -25.16 -4.56 13.87
N SER A 197 -25.17 -3.69 12.86
CA SER A 197 -26.36 -3.02 12.34
C SER A 197 -27.19 -4.01 11.52
N VAL A 198 -28.49 -4.13 11.80
CA VAL A 198 -29.36 -5.13 11.15
C VAL A 198 -30.34 -4.43 10.19
N PRO A 199 -30.20 -4.61 8.86
CA PRO A 199 -31.04 -3.94 7.87
C PRO A 199 -32.54 -4.08 8.16
N GLY A 200 -33.25 -2.95 8.20
CA GLY A 200 -34.70 -2.92 8.38
C GLY A 200 -35.19 -3.11 9.83
N ARG A 201 -34.30 -3.12 10.81
CA ARG A 201 -34.63 -2.91 12.22
C ARG A 201 -34.17 -1.51 12.64
N GLU A 202 -34.83 -0.91 13.62
CA GLU A 202 -34.29 0.25 14.31
C GLU A 202 -33.22 -0.19 15.32
N ALA A 203 -32.30 0.71 15.67
CA ALA A 203 -31.32 0.56 16.76
C ALA A 203 -31.96 0.37 18.16
N GLN A 204 -32.56 -0.79 18.39
CA GLN A 204 -33.31 -1.14 19.61
C GLN A 204 -32.42 -1.54 20.81
N GLN A 205 -31.10 -1.52 20.66
CA GLN A 205 -30.15 -1.79 21.74
C GLN A 205 -29.27 -0.57 22.00
N GLU A 206 -28.94 -0.31 23.27
CA GLU A 206 -28.01 0.76 23.62
C GLU A 206 -26.63 0.53 22.99
N ALA A 207 -26.18 1.51 22.19
CA ALA A 207 -24.83 1.54 21.66
C ALA A 207 -23.81 1.41 22.80
N PHE A 208 -22.71 0.70 22.55
CA PHE A 208 -21.65 0.57 23.53
C PHE A 208 -21.00 1.94 23.77
N PRO A 209 -20.72 2.33 25.03
CA PRO A 209 -19.76 3.38 25.33
C PRO A 209 -18.46 3.12 24.57
N GLY A 210 -17.82 4.15 24.03
CA GLY A 210 -16.63 4.03 23.18
C GLY A 210 -15.37 3.49 23.90
N ASP A 211 -15.49 3.14 25.19
CA ASP A 211 -14.47 2.51 26.02
C ASP A 211 -14.89 1.11 26.50
N GLU A 212 -15.84 0.44 25.85
CA GLU A 212 -16.35 -0.90 26.22
C GLU A 212 -16.29 -1.96 25.11
N MET A 213 -16.17 -3.22 25.52
CA MET A 213 -16.24 -4.41 24.66
C MET A 213 -16.98 -5.56 25.35
N GLU A 214 -17.52 -6.51 24.57
CA GLU A 214 -18.27 -7.66 25.09
C GLU A 214 -17.69 -8.99 24.59
N PHE A 215 -17.23 -9.82 25.53
CA PHE A 215 -16.68 -11.16 25.32
C PHE A 215 -17.79 -12.21 25.22
N GLY A 216 -17.66 -13.13 24.27
CA GLY A 216 -18.63 -14.19 24.01
C GLY A 216 -19.91 -13.69 23.34
N MET A 217 -19.89 -12.57 22.62
CA MET A 217 -21.03 -12.12 21.82
C MET A 217 -21.38 -13.17 20.74
N GLY A 218 -22.67 -13.39 20.51
CA GLY A 218 -23.15 -14.29 19.46
C GLY A 218 -23.27 -13.62 18.09
N ILE A 219 -23.28 -14.43 17.02
CA ILE A 219 -23.27 -13.96 15.63
C ILE A 219 -24.59 -13.28 15.20
N HIS A 220 -25.67 -13.39 15.98
CA HIS A 220 -26.97 -12.76 15.73
C HIS A 220 -27.24 -11.60 16.69
N ASN A 221 -26.20 -10.93 17.20
CA ASN A 221 -26.28 -9.94 18.28
C ASN A 221 -26.77 -10.49 19.63
N GLU A 222 -26.64 -11.80 19.90
CA GLU A 222 -26.93 -12.33 21.23
C GLU A 222 -25.93 -11.79 22.27
N PRO A 223 -26.39 -11.44 23.49
CA PRO A 223 -25.52 -10.99 24.56
C PRO A 223 -24.36 -11.94 24.85
N GLY A 224 -23.21 -11.34 25.16
CA GLY A 224 -22.05 -12.04 25.66
C GLY A 224 -22.10 -12.37 27.16
N VAL A 225 -20.99 -12.87 27.64
CA VAL A 225 -20.83 -13.43 29.00
C VAL A 225 -20.20 -12.42 29.94
N VAL A 226 -19.29 -11.59 29.43
CA VAL A 226 -18.65 -10.50 30.16
C VAL A 226 -18.57 -9.26 29.27
N ARG A 227 -19.21 -8.18 29.70
CA ARG A 227 -18.99 -6.83 29.15
C ARG A 227 -18.08 -6.05 30.09
N GLY A 228 -17.08 -5.36 29.55
CA GLY A 228 -16.04 -4.70 30.32
C GLY A 228 -15.39 -3.56 29.54
N LYS A 229 -14.46 -2.84 30.19
CA LYS A 229 -13.72 -1.77 29.51
C LYS A 229 -12.77 -2.32 28.45
N LEU A 230 -12.61 -1.57 27.38
CA LEU A 230 -11.67 -1.83 26.29
C LEU A 230 -10.25 -1.93 26.86
N GLY A 231 -9.63 -3.09 26.67
CA GLY A 231 -8.29 -3.39 27.14
C GLY A 231 -7.25 -3.20 26.05
N SER A 232 -5.99 -3.51 26.37
CA SER A 232 -4.97 -3.70 25.34
C SER A 232 -5.28 -4.96 24.51
N LEU A 233 -4.72 -5.07 23.31
CA LEU A 233 -4.92 -6.23 22.44
C LEU A 233 -4.43 -7.53 23.11
N GLU A 234 -3.27 -7.47 23.75
CA GLU A 234 -2.66 -8.60 24.47
C GLU A 234 -3.53 -9.05 25.63
N THR A 235 -4.11 -8.10 26.37
CA THR A 235 -5.05 -8.38 27.47
C THR A 235 -6.32 -9.06 26.93
N THR A 236 -6.84 -8.56 25.81
CA THR A 236 -8.07 -9.06 25.16
C THR A 236 -7.89 -10.49 24.64
N VAL A 237 -6.80 -10.74 23.90
CA VAL A 237 -6.41 -12.07 23.42
C VAL A 237 -6.16 -13.03 24.58
N SER A 238 -5.52 -12.56 25.67
CA SER A 238 -5.28 -13.41 26.84
C SER A 238 -6.57 -13.86 27.53
N VAL A 239 -7.57 -12.99 27.66
CA VAL A 239 -8.89 -13.37 28.20
C VAL A 239 -9.59 -14.41 27.30
N MET A 240 -9.49 -14.26 25.97
CA MET A 240 -10.08 -15.22 25.03
C MET A 240 -9.36 -16.58 25.08
N LEU A 241 -8.03 -16.61 25.18
CA LEU A 241 -7.27 -17.84 25.29
C LEU A 241 -7.44 -18.52 26.66
N GLN A 242 -7.55 -17.76 27.75
CA GLN A 242 -7.89 -18.31 29.07
C GLN A 242 -9.24 -19.03 29.07
N ALA A 243 -10.20 -18.61 28.24
CA ALA A 243 -11.43 -19.34 28.03
C ALA A 243 -11.23 -20.55 27.11
N LEU A 244 -10.58 -20.40 25.94
CA LEU A 244 -10.35 -21.48 24.97
C LEU A 244 -9.53 -22.67 25.52
N LEU A 245 -8.57 -22.41 26.41
CA LEU A 245 -7.68 -23.42 27.01
C LEU A 245 -8.26 -24.06 28.29
N LYS A 246 -9.41 -23.60 28.77
CA LYS A 246 -10.01 -24.10 30.01
C LYS A 246 -10.61 -25.50 29.81
N PRO A 247 -10.47 -26.43 30.78
CA PRO A 247 -11.20 -27.69 30.75
C PRO A 247 -12.71 -27.49 30.83
N PHE A 248 -13.45 -28.13 29.93
CA PHE A 248 -14.91 -28.16 29.88
C PHE A 248 -15.43 -29.59 29.76
N PRO A 249 -16.73 -29.86 30.01
CA PRO A 249 -17.36 -31.16 29.73
C PRO A 249 -17.61 -31.36 28.22
N THR A 250 -16.55 -31.27 27.42
CA THR A 250 -16.48 -31.52 25.97
C THR A 250 -15.53 -32.66 25.68
N THR A 251 -15.66 -33.27 24.50
CA THR A 251 -14.83 -34.40 24.06
C THR A 251 -13.35 -34.02 23.88
N TRP A 252 -13.06 -32.75 23.59
CA TRP A 252 -11.72 -32.15 23.61
C TRP A 252 -11.72 -30.74 24.22
N TYR A 253 -10.56 -30.34 24.72
CA TYR A 253 -10.13 -28.97 25.01
C TYR A 253 -8.61 -28.90 24.73
N PRO A 254 -8.05 -27.78 24.24
CA PRO A 254 -6.66 -27.75 23.78
C PRO A 254 -5.66 -27.90 24.93
N GLN A 255 -4.62 -28.70 24.73
CA GLN A 255 -3.56 -28.95 25.73
C GLN A 255 -2.14 -28.76 25.15
N PRO A 256 -1.15 -28.33 25.96
CA PRO A 256 0.22 -28.15 25.49
C PRO A 256 0.77 -29.39 24.78
N GLY A 257 1.30 -29.20 23.57
CA GLY A 257 1.70 -30.28 22.66
C GLY A 257 0.65 -30.64 21.60
N ASP A 258 -0.61 -30.23 21.72
CA ASP A 258 -1.62 -30.42 20.67
C ASP A 258 -1.22 -29.72 19.37
N ARG A 259 -1.31 -30.46 18.25
CA ARG A 259 -1.24 -29.89 16.90
C ARG A 259 -2.58 -29.28 16.56
N VAL A 260 -2.59 -28.03 16.10
CA VAL A 260 -3.83 -27.27 15.84
C VAL A 260 -3.79 -26.51 14.51
N ALA A 261 -4.96 -26.36 13.90
CA ALA A 261 -5.23 -25.29 12.95
C ALA A 261 -5.81 -24.10 13.71
N LEU A 262 -5.28 -22.91 13.45
CA LEU A 262 -5.74 -21.63 14.00
C LEU A 262 -6.55 -20.87 12.96
N LEU A 263 -7.71 -20.37 13.35
CA LEU A 263 -8.50 -19.40 12.59
C LEU A 263 -8.76 -18.15 13.43
N VAL A 264 -8.41 -16.98 12.90
CA VAL A 264 -8.85 -15.66 13.41
C VAL A 264 -9.88 -15.11 12.45
N ASN A 265 -11.15 -15.25 12.80
CA ASN A 265 -12.30 -14.92 11.94
C ASN A 265 -12.81 -13.50 12.22
N ASN A 266 -12.90 -12.67 11.18
CA ASN A 266 -13.47 -11.32 11.22
C ASN A 266 -15.00 -11.38 11.21
N LEU A 267 -15.67 -10.69 12.14
CA LEU A 267 -17.14 -10.59 12.17
C LEU A 267 -17.71 -9.61 11.12
N GLY A 268 -16.85 -8.88 10.41
CA GLY A 268 -17.19 -8.11 9.20
C GLY A 268 -16.80 -6.63 9.29
N GLY A 269 -16.74 -6.07 10.50
CA GLY A 269 -16.47 -4.64 10.73
C GLY A 269 -14.99 -4.25 10.90
N LEU A 270 -14.06 -5.20 11.03
CA LEU A 270 -12.64 -4.90 11.23
C LEU A 270 -11.88 -4.77 9.91
N SER A 271 -10.85 -3.90 9.88
CA SER A 271 -9.93 -3.82 8.75
C SER A 271 -8.96 -5.01 8.71
N LEU A 272 -8.40 -5.29 7.52
CA LEU A 272 -7.34 -6.30 7.38
C LEU A 272 -6.04 -5.90 8.12
N LEU A 273 -5.82 -4.62 8.41
CA LEU A 273 -4.68 -4.17 9.21
C LEU A 273 -4.84 -4.61 10.67
N GLU A 274 -6.01 -4.36 11.26
CA GLU A 274 -6.35 -4.81 12.62
C GLU A 274 -6.37 -6.34 12.70
N LEU A 275 -6.99 -7.02 11.72
CA LEU A 275 -7.07 -8.48 11.69
C LEU A 275 -5.68 -9.14 11.68
N ASN A 276 -4.71 -8.57 10.95
CA ASN A 276 -3.32 -9.05 10.93
C ASN A 276 -2.57 -8.74 12.25
N ALA A 277 -2.82 -7.60 12.89
CA ALA A 277 -2.25 -7.29 14.20
C ALA A 277 -2.80 -8.22 15.31
N ILE A 278 -4.12 -8.49 15.27
CA ILE A 278 -4.77 -9.51 16.11
C ILE A 278 -4.14 -10.87 15.86
N LEU A 279 -3.94 -11.25 14.59
CA LEU A 279 -3.37 -12.55 14.23
C LEU A 279 -1.96 -12.77 14.80
N ASP A 280 -1.05 -11.79 14.71
CA ASP A 280 0.31 -11.90 15.23
C ASP A 280 0.32 -12.14 16.76
N GLU A 281 -0.48 -11.37 17.50
CA GLU A 281 -0.60 -11.51 18.96
C GLU A 281 -1.29 -12.82 19.38
N VAL A 282 -2.28 -13.30 18.61
CA VAL A 282 -2.90 -14.62 18.82
C VAL A 282 -1.90 -15.75 18.54
N ILE A 283 -1.14 -15.69 17.43
CA ILE A 283 -0.08 -16.66 17.13
C ILE A 283 0.94 -16.73 18.27
N ARG A 284 1.37 -15.56 18.78
CA ARG A 284 2.32 -15.47 19.89
C ARG A 284 1.76 -16.16 21.15
N GLN A 285 0.59 -15.75 21.64
CA GLN A 285 0.03 -16.31 22.87
C GLN A 285 -0.38 -17.80 22.74
N VAL A 286 -0.83 -18.25 21.57
CA VAL A 286 -1.12 -19.67 21.29
C VAL A 286 0.17 -20.51 21.33
N THR A 287 1.28 -19.96 20.83
CA THR A 287 2.60 -20.59 20.90
C THR A 287 3.17 -20.59 22.33
N ASP A 288 3.02 -19.48 23.07
CA ASP A 288 3.42 -19.37 24.48
C ASP A 288 2.61 -20.33 25.39
N ALA A 289 1.36 -20.64 25.03
CA ALA A 289 0.54 -21.69 25.65
C ALA A 289 0.98 -23.12 25.29
N GLY A 290 2.00 -23.30 24.44
CA GLY A 290 2.57 -24.59 24.06
C GLY A 290 1.80 -25.36 23.00
N LEU A 291 0.86 -24.73 22.28
CA LEU A 291 0.15 -25.35 21.15
C LEU A 291 0.99 -25.30 19.86
N GLN A 292 0.92 -26.35 19.05
CA GLN A 292 1.68 -26.46 17.81
C GLN A 292 0.81 -26.05 16.60
N ILE A 293 0.80 -24.76 16.26
CA ILE A 293 0.11 -24.23 15.08
C ILE A 293 0.71 -24.87 13.82
N GLN A 294 -0.06 -25.72 13.13
CA GLN A 294 0.34 -26.30 11.84
C GLN A 294 -0.13 -25.41 10.70
N TYR A 295 -1.37 -24.92 10.81
CA TYR A 295 -2.06 -24.13 9.79
C TYR A 295 -2.61 -22.84 10.40
N THR A 296 -2.63 -21.79 9.61
CA THR A 296 -3.08 -20.45 10.03
C THR A 296 -4.04 -19.88 8.98
N LEU A 297 -5.21 -19.45 9.43
CA LEU A 297 -6.24 -18.81 8.61
C LEU A 297 -6.64 -17.48 9.28
N ALA A 298 -6.81 -16.42 8.48
CA ALA A 298 -7.36 -15.15 8.96
C ALA A 298 -8.12 -14.46 7.82
N ASP A 299 -9.45 -14.42 7.95
CA ASP A 299 -10.38 -13.86 6.96
C ASP A 299 -11.76 -13.66 7.61
N SER A 300 -12.76 -13.16 6.88
CA SER A 300 -14.17 -13.30 7.27
C SER A 300 -14.74 -14.58 6.65
N LEU A 301 -14.78 -15.67 7.42
CA LEU A 301 -15.32 -16.97 6.99
C LEU A 301 -16.74 -17.23 7.53
N LEU A 302 -17.09 -16.63 8.67
CA LEU A 302 -18.42 -16.64 9.25
C LEU A 302 -18.66 -15.30 9.94
N SER A 303 -19.31 -14.38 9.21
CA SER A 303 -19.47 -12.98 9.62
C SER A 303 -20.69 -12.77 10.53
N SER A 304 -20.91 -11.52 10.91
CA SER A 304 -22.10 -11.01 11.59
C SER A 304 -22.39 -9.62 11.01
N LEU A 305 -22.75 -9.56 9.72
CA LEU A 305 -22.94 -8.33 8.94
C LEU A 305 -21.70 -7.41 9.00
N ASP A 306 -21.80 -6.27 9.69
CA ASP A 306 -20.77 -5.26 9.89
C ASP A 306 -20.14 -5.30 11.30
N GLY A 307 -20.28 -6.44 12.00
CA GLY A 307 -19.88 -6.62 13.40
C GLY A 307 -18.44 -6.21 13.69
N PRO A 308 -18.18 -5.20 14.54
CA PRO A 308 -16.85 -4.67 14.81
C PRO A 308 -16.11 -5.55 15.84
N GLY A 309 -15.76 -6.76 15.44
CA GLY A 309 -15.18 -7.76 16.31
C GLY A 309 -14.58 -8.96 15.57
N PHE A 310 -14.03 -9.90 16.33
CA PHE A 310 -13.38 -11.10 15.81
C PHE A 310 -13.64 -12.31 16.71
N SER A 311 -13.38 -13.51 16.18
CA SER A 311 -13.38 -14.75 16.95
C SER A 311 -12.12 -15.57 16.70
N ILE A 312 -11.52 -16.09 17.77
CA ILE A 312 -10.42 -17.06 17.70
C ILE A 312 -11.04 -18.46 17.74
N THR A 313 -10.62 -19.31 16.79
CA THR A 313 -11.01 -20.72 16.70
C THR A 313 -9.75 -21.58 16.67
N LEU A 314 -9.72 -22.63 17.49
CA LEU A 314 -8.68 -23.66 17.53
C LEU A 314 -9.31 -25.00 17.15
N PHE A 315 -8.70 -25.70 16.19
CA PHE A 315 -9.17 -26.99 15.69
C PHE A 315 -8.06 -28.05 15.83
N LYS A 316 -8.33 -29.14 16.56
CA LYS A 316 -7.35 -30.21 16.80
C LYS A 316 -6.99 -30.95 15.52
N LEU A 317 -5.73 -31.31 15.36
CA LEU A 317 -5.23 -32.09 14.23
C LEU A 317 -4.68 -33.44 14.68
N ASP A 318 -5.20 -34.50 14.07
CA ASP A 318 -4.57 -35.81 13.96
C ASP A 318 -4.47 -36.19 12.47
N GLU A 319 -3.84 -37.33 12.17
CA GLU A 319 -3.54 -37.75 10.79
C GLU A 319 -4.79 -37.87 9.90
N GLU A 320 -5.94 -38.27 10.47
CA GLU A 320 -7.22 -38.36 9.74
C GLU A 320 -7.78 -36.97 9.43
N ILE A 321 -7.83 -36.08 10.43
CA ILE A 321 -8.35 -34.72 10.28
C ILE A 321 -7.45 -33.87 9.37
N GLU A 322 -6.13 -34.01 9.51
CA GLU A 322 -5.15 -33.27 8.71
C GLU A 322 -5.22 -33.64 7.22
N GLY A 323 -5.36 -34.94 6.89
CA GLY A 323 -5.55 -35.38 5.51
C GLY A 323 -6.81 -34.80 4.85
N PHE A 324 -7.93 -34.77 5.59
CA PHE A 324 -9.18 -34.15 5.09
C PHE A 324 -9.10 -32.61 5.01
N LEU A 325 -8.31 -31.95 5.87
CA LEU A 325 -8.08 -30.51 5.80
C LEU A 325 -7.27 -30.14 4.54
N GLN A 326 -6.24 -30.93 4.22
CA GLN A 326 -5.38 -30.74 3.05
C GLN A 326 -6.06 -31.09 1.71
N ALA A 327 -7.07 -31.95 1.70
CA ALA A 327 -7.78 -32.36 0.47
C ALA A 327 -8.32 -31.15 -0.31
N SER A 328 -8.24 -31.20 -1.64
CA SER A 328 -8.64 -30.09 -2.51
C SER A 328 -10.13 -29.74 -2.40
N THR A 329 -10.46 -28.48 -2.68
CA THR A 329 -11.84 -28.03 -2.89
C THR A 329 -11.88 -26.90 -3.92
N ASN A 330 -12.99 -26.77 -4.64
CA ASN A 330 -13.26 -25.64 -5.55
C ASN A 330 -14.21 -24.58 -4.94
N ALA A 331 -14.63 -24.75 -3.68
CA ALA A 331 -15.53 -23.83 -2.99
C ALA A 331 -14.93 -22.40 -2.92
N PRO A 332 -15.64 -21.36 -3.41
CA PRO A 332 -15.02 -20.09 -3.76
C PRO A 332 -14.50 -19.28 -2.56
N SER A 333 -15.06 -19.48 -1.37
CA SER A 333 -14.66 -18.78 -0.14
C SER A 333 -13.78 -19.61 0.80
N TRP A 334 -13.36 -20.82 0.41
CA TRP A 334 -12.32 -21.53 1.16
C TRP A 334 -10.93 -20.98 0.79
N PRO A 335 -10.07 -20.61 1.77
CA PRO A 335 -8.73 -20.11 1.49
C PRO A 335 -7.90 -21.13 0.69
N ARG A 336 -7.59 -20.78 -0.58
CA ARG A 336 -7.07 -21.70 -1.60
C ARG A 336 -5.78 -22.42 -1.21
N ASN A 337 -4.97 -21.81 -0.34
CA ASN A 337 -3.76 -22.41 0.20
C ASN A 337 -3.84 -22.39 1.74
N VAL A 338 -4.11 -23.53 2.35
CA VAL A 338 -3.94 -23.73 3.80
C VAL A 338 -2.43 -23.91 4.07
N HIS A 339 -1.69 -22.80 4.05
CA HIS A 339 -0.23 -22.83 4.13
C HIS A 339 0.26 -23.35 5.50
N PRO A 340 1.34 -24.15 5.54
CA PRO A 340 2.05 -24.46 6.78
C PRO A 340 2.55 -23.18 7.45
N HIS A 341 2.45 -23.12 8.78
CA HIS A 341 2.82 -21.92 9.55
C HIS A 341 4.29 -21.50 9.34
N ALA A 342 4.48 -20.31 8.76
CA ALA A 342 5.79 -19.83 8.30
C ALA A 342 6.58 -19.13 9.42
N SER A 343 7.54 -19.84 10.04
CA SER A 343 8.40 -19.24 11.08
C SER A 343 9.30 -18.13 10.54
N SER A 344 9.34 -17.00 11.24
CA SER A 344 10.26 -15.86 11.01
C SER A 344 11.75 -16.24 11.02
N THR A 345 12.09 -17.41 11.59
CA THR A 345 13.42 -18.04 11.52
C THR A 345 13.89 -18.28 10.09
N ALA A 346 12.97 -18.56 9.15
CA ALA A 346 13.30 -18.78 7.74
C ALA A 346 13.79 -17.50 7.06
N ALA A 347 13.05 -16.40 7.20
CA ALA A 347 13.40 -15.10 6.61
C ALA A 347 14.78 -14.61 7.08
N ARG A 348 15.12 -14.80 8.36
CA ARG A 348 16.45 -14.47 8.90
C ARG A 348 17.59 -15.24 8.24
N ARG A 349 17.39 -16.48 7.78
CA ARG A 349 18.41 -17.25 7.05
C ARG A 349 18.63 -16.71 5.64
N CYS A 350 17.56 -16.36 4.92
CA CYS A 350 17.66 -15.78 3.58
C CYS A 350 18.41 -14.43 3.61
N LEU A 351 18.01 -13.53 4.51
CA LEU A 351 18.61 -12.18 4.64
C LEU A 351 20.07 -12.20 5.14
N GLN A 352 20.52 -13.30 5.75
CA GLN A 352 21.93 -13.46 6.16
C GLN A 352 22.88 -13.81 5.00
N GLN A 353 22.38 -14.31 3.85
CA GLN A 353 23.26 -14.59 2.71
C GLN A 353 23.68 -13.32 1.97
N GLU A 354 22.77 -12.36 1.75
CA GLU A 354 23.04 -11.17 0.93
C GLU A 354 23.95 -10.14 1.61
N ASN A 355 23.83 -9.97 2.93
CA ASN A 355 24.65 -9.00 3.69
C ASN A 355 26.15 -9.34 3.76
N SER A 356 26.57 -10.49 3.24
CA SER A 356 27.99 -10.90 3.16
C SER A 356 28.83 -10.08 2.18
N THR A 357 28.21 -9.28 1.30
CA THR A 357 28.90 -8.48 0.26
C THR A 357 28.85 -6.96 0.49
N GLY A 358 28.41 -6.50 1.66
CA GLY A 358 28.30 -5.07 1.96
C GLY A 358 29.66 -4.35 1.94
N ARG A 359 29.88 -3.50 0.93
CA ARG A 359 31.01 -2.56 0.92
C ARG A 359 30.93 -1.65 2.14
N SER A 360 31.97 -1.65 2.97
CA SER A 360 32.18 -0.60 3.97
C SER A 360 32.29 0.75 3.25
N VAL A 361 31.34 1.64 3.52
CA VAL A 361 31.44 3.05 3.11
C VAL A 361 32.63 3.65 3.84
N GLU A 362 33.63 4.15 3.10
CA GLU A 362 34.79 4.82 3.69
C GLU A 362 34.33 6.00 4.55
N GLU A 363 34.93 6.20 5.73
CA GLU A 363 34.50 7.26 6.64
C GLU A 363 34.68 8.64 5.98
N PHE A 364 33.55 9.27 5.63
CA PHE A 364 33.46 10.62 5.07
C PHE A 364 33.96 11.68 6.08
N THR A 365 35.28 11.78 6.18
CA THR A 365 36.02 12.69 7.08
C THR A 365 36.43 13.99 6.39
N LYS A 366 36.30 14.07 5.05
CA LYS A 366 36.62 15.24 4.22
C LYS A 366 35.40 16.16 4.09
N GLY A 367 35.63 17.47 4.13
CA GLY A 367 34.58 18.50 4.08
C GLY A 367 34.55 19.40 5.33
N ILE A 368 33.54 20.27 5.40
CA ILE A 368 33.34 21.21 6.53
C ILE A 368 33.19 20.44 7.85
N GLN A 369 34.03 20.77 8.83
CA GLN A 369 33.97 20.20 10.18
C GLN A 369 33.13 21.09 11.11
N VAL A 370 32.23 20.49 11.89
CA VAL A 370 31.38 21.21 12.85
C VAL A 370 31.56 20.61 14.25
N PRO A 371 31.77 21.43 15.31
CA PRO A 371 31.84 20.95 16.69
C PRO A 371 30.64 20.09 17.10
N ARG A 372 30.89 18.95 17.73
CA ARG A 372 29.88 17.99 18.18
C ARG A 372 28.81 18.64 19.07
N SER A 373 29.24 19.47 20.02
CA SER A 373 28.37 20.19 20.96
C SER A 373 27.37 21.12 20.25
N GLN A 374 27.78 21.72 19.14
CA GLN A 374 26.95 22.57 18.30
C GLN A 374 25.87 21.76 17.56
N LEU A 375 26.24 20.61 16.97
CA LEU A 375 25.29 19.69 16.34
C LEU A 375 24.27 19.14 17.36
N GLN A 376 24.71 18.77 18.56
CA GLN A 376 23.82 18.31 19.63
C GLN A 376 22.87 19.41 20.11
N SER A 377 23.35 20.66 20.22
CA SER A 377 22.51 21.82 20.57
C SER A 377 21.44 22.10 19.52
N VAL A 378 21.81 22.07 18.23
CA VAL A 378 20.86 22.25 17.11
C VAL A 378 19.81 21.15 17.09
N LEU A 379 20.20 19.88 17.21
CA LEU A 379 19.27 18.74 17.24
C LEU A 379 18.27 18.82 18.41
N ALA A 380 18.73 19.15 19.63
CA ALA A 380 17.86 19.34 20.79
C ALA A 380 16.91 20.53 20.62
N GLY A 381 17.36 21.61 19.96
CA GLY A 381 16.53 22.76 19.60
C GLY A 381 15.42 22.38 18.62
N ILE A 382 15.74 21.62 17.57
CA ILE A 382 14.77 21.11 16.58
C ILE A 382 13.74 20.21 17.26
N GLN A 383 14.18 19.23 18.07
CA GLN A 383 13.27 18.33 18.80
C GLN A 383 12.27 19.11 19.66
N LYS A 384 12.75 20.08 20.44
CA LYS A 384 11.88 20.90 21.30
C LYS A 384 10.90 21.77 20.49
N SER A 385 11.32 22.30 19.34
CA SER A 385 10.44 23.11 18.48
C SER A 385 9.34 22.25 17.85
N VAL A 386 9.71 21.13 17.22
CA VAL A 386 8.75 20.21 16.57
C VAL A 386 7.81 19.59 17.59
N GLN A 387 8.28 19.20 18.78
CA GLN A 387 7.43 18.70 19.86
C GLN A 387 6.43 19.76 20.38
N SER A 388 6.77 21.05 20.32
CA SER A 388 5.86 22.13 20.71
C SER A 388 4.85 22.50 19.63
N ALA A 389 5.19 22.28 18.35
CA ALA A 389 4.34 22.62 17.20
C ALA A 389 3.48 21.42 16.72
N GLU A 390 3.85 20.18 17.06
CA GLU A 390 3.20 18.95 16.58
C GLU A 390 1.67 18.99 16.69
N PRO A 391 1.04 19.29 17.84
CA PRO A 391 -0.42 19.24 17.95
C PRO A 391 -1.12 20.25 17.02
N LEU A 392 -0.47 21.40 16.77
CA LEU A 392 -0.98 22.43 15.87
C LEU A 392 -0.86 21.99 14.41
N ILE A 393 0.32 21.48 14.00
CA ILE A 393 0.56 20.94 12.66
C ILE A 393 -0.38 19.77 12.36
N THR A 394 -0.55 18.84 13.31
CA THR A 394 -1.48 17.71 13.22
C THR A 394 -2.94 18.20 13.12
N SER A 395 -3.35 19.23 13.86
CA SER A 395 -4.69 19.82 13.73
C SER A 395 -4.95 20.49 12.37
N TYR A 396 -3.95 21.20 11.84
CA TYR A 396 -4.01 21.77 10.50
C TYR A 396 -4.11 20.67 9.43
N ASP A 397 -3.28 19.62 9.52
CA ASP A 397 -3.31 18.49 8.59
C ASP A 397 -4.56 17.61 8.73
N THR A 398 -5.19 17.57 9.90
CA THR A 398 -6.53 16.95 10.06
C THR A 398 -7.61 17.75 9.31
N THR A 399 -7.37 19.04 9.07
CA THR A 399 -8.27 19.95 8.35
C THR A 399 -8.02 19.96 6.84
N VAL A 400 -6.77 19.78 6.40
CA VAL A 400 -6.35 19.93 4.99
C VAL A 400 -5.71 18.68 4.36
N GLY A 401 -5.62 17.57 5.10
CA GLY A 401 -4.94 16.34 4.71
C GLY A 401 -5.60 15.12 5.36
N ASP A 402 -4.80 14.24 5.96
CA ASP A 402 -5.27 13.07 6.73
C ASP A 402 -4.80 13.03 8.19
N GLY A 403 -4.18 14.12 8.69
CA GLY A 403 -3.84 14.29 10.09
C GLY A 403 -2.59 13.54 10.55
N ASP A 404 -1.68 13.18 9.65
CA ASP A 404 -0.42 12.50 9.99
C ASP A 404 0.78 13.45 10.15
N CYS A 405 0.71 14.67 9.60
CA CYS A 405 1.91 15.45 9.29
C CYS A 405 2.77 15.79 10.52
N GLY A 406 2.15 16.30 11.59
CA GLY A 406 2.87 16.66 12.81
C GLY A 406 3.48 15.44 13.49
N THR A 407 2.68 14.38 13.68
CA THR A 407 3.16 13.12 14.28
C THR A 407 4.30 12.49 13.48
N THR A 408 4.24 12.56 12.15
CA THR A 408 5.28 12.09 11.22
C THR A 408 6.59 12.87 11.38
N LEU A 409 6.52 14.21 11.48
CA LEU A 409 7.69 15.05 11.75
C LEU A 409 8.30 14.74 13.12
N LEU A 410 7.49 14.68 14.18
CA LEU A 410 7.95 14.40 15.54
C LEU A 410 8.55 12.98 15.67
N GLY A 411 7.93 11.98 15.04
CA GLY A 411 8.45 10.62 14.96
C GLY A 411 9.83 10.55 14.28
N GLY A 412 9.97 11.21 13.13
CA GLY A 412 11.25 11.29 12.42
C GLY A 412 12.35 12.02 13.21
N ILE A 413 12.05 13.13 13.89
CA ILE A 413 13.02 13.83 14.75
C ILE A 413 13.40 12.98 15.96
N ASN A 414 12.45 12.33 16.64
CA ASN A 414 12.75 11.43 17.75
C ASN A 414 13.60 10.23 17.30
N ALA A 415 13.36 9.70 16.09
CA ALA A 415 14.21 8.66 15.51
C ALA A 415 15.63 9.14 15.23
N ILE A 416 15.84 10.37 14.75
CA ILE A 416 17.18 10.98 14.63
C ILE A 416 17.85 11.02 16.00
N ILE A 417 17.21 11.59 17.02
CA ILE A 417 17.78 11.72 18.38
C ILE A 417 18.14 10.34 18.97
N ALA A 418 17.34 9.30 18.73
CA ALA A 418 17.58 7.96 19.25
C ALA A 418 18.68 7.18 18.51
N ASN A 419 18.95 7.47 17.23
CA ASN A 419 19.83 6.65 16.38
C ASN A 419 21.10 7.37 15.87
N ILE A 420 21.26 8.68 16.09
CA ILE A 420 22.38 9.45 15.53
C ILE A 420 23.68 9.25 16.31
N ASP A 421 24.51 8.30 15.86
CA ASP A 421 25.88 8.18 16.37
C ASP A 421 26.81 9.25 15.79
N LEU A 422 27.35 10.10 16.67
CA LEU A 422 28.33 11.16 16.38
C LEU A 422 29.79 10.69 16.62
N GLY A 423 30.02 9.43 16.99
CA GLY A 423 31.33 8.87 17.30
C GLY A 423 31.93 9.42 18.60
N SER A 424 33.26 9.48 18.68
CA SER A 424 34.02 10.03 19.81
C SER A 424 34.81 11.31 19.48
N GLN A 425 34.78 11.77 18.22
CA GLN A 425 35.48 12.97 17.77
C GLN A 425 34.87 14.27 18.37
N GLU A 426 35.68 15.31 18.54
CA GLU A 426 35.22 16.63 18.99
C GLU A 426 34.51 17.43 17.87
N ALA A 427 34.89 17.18 16.61
CA ALA A 427 34.27 17.75 15.42
C ALA A 427 33.82 16.63 14.46
N VAL A 428 32.76 16.89 13.70
CA VAL A 428 32.14 15.94 12.77
C VAL A 428 31.98 16.59 11.39
N GLY A 429 32.32 15.85 10.33
CA GLY A 429 32.13 16.29 8.95
C GLY A 429 30.65 16.47 8.61
N LEU A 430 30.25 17.68 8.22
CA LEU A 430 28.86 18.08 8.00
C LEU A 430 28.16 17.20 6.93
N GLY A 431 28.85 16.90 5.83
CA GLY A 431 28.29 16.04 4.78
C GLY A 431 28.06 14.59 5.23
N SER A 432 28.88 14.07 6.15
CA SER A 432 28.72 12.75 6.78
C SER A 432 27.58 12.72 7.79
N PHE A 433 27.46 13.78 8.61
CA PHE A 433 26.35 13.98 9.54
C PHE A 433 25.00 14.05 8.81
N LEU A 434 24.91 14.82 7.72
CA LEU A 434 23.73 14.90 6.86
C LEU A 434 23.42 13.57 6.16
N HIS A 435 24.45 12.78 5.81
CA HIS A 435 24.28 11.42 5.30
C HIS A 435 23.54 10.54 6.31
N LYS A 436 24.05 10.48 7.55
CA LYS A 436 23.46 9.70 8.66
C LYS A 436 22.03 10.15 8.97
N ILE A 437 21.77 11.45 9.00
CA ILE A 437 20.40 11.97 9.19
C ILE A 437 19.49 11.56 8.02
N SER A 438 19.91 11.73 6.77
CA SER A 438 19.08 11.33 5.62
C SER A 438 18.69 9.84 5.66
N GLU A 439 19.58 8.95 6.09
CA GLU A 439 19.26 7.53 6.32
C GLU A 439 18.24 7.28 7.43
N ILE A 440 18.34 8.02 8.55
CA ILE A 440 17.42 7.83 9.67
C ILE A 440 16.03 8.36 9.28
N VAL A 441 15.96 9.51 8.59
CA VAL A 441 14.74 10.07 8.02
C VAL A 441 14.11 9.10 7.01
N GLU A 442 14.89 8.59 6.06
CA GLU A 442 14.46 7.64 5.02
C GLU A 442 13.85 6.35 5.60
N ARG A 443 14.30 5.91 6.79
CA ARG A 443 13.83 4.69 7.47
C ARG A 443 12.70 4.91 8.48
N HIS A 444 12.53 6.12 9.04
CA HIS A 444 11.64 6.37 10.19
C HIS A 444 10.69 7.56 10.05
N MET A 445 10.83 8.39 9.02
CA MET A 445 9.86 9.44 8.69
C MET A 445 9.01 9.00 7.50
N GLY A 446 7.71 8.88 7.71
CA GLY A 446 6.77 8.40 6.70
C GLY A 446 6.45 9.40 5.58
N GLY A 447 5.70 8.91 4.59
CA GLY A 447 5.01 9.70 3.58
C GLY A 447 5.92 10.55 2.67
N THR A 448 5.31 11.55 2.04
CA THR A 448 6.02 12.52 1.18
C THR A 448 7.03 13.37 1.96
N SER A 449 6.77 13.65 3.24
CA SER A 449 7.67 14.41 4.10
C SER A 449 9.03 13.73 4.23
N GLY A 450 9.06 12.45 4.63
CA GLY A 450 10.30 11.69 4.77
C GLY A 450 11.10 11.63 3.47
N ALA A 451 10.44 11.36 2.34
CA ALA A 451 11.09 11.35 1.03
C ALA A 451 11.70 12.71 0.65
N ILE A 452 10.98 13.82 0.88
CA ILE A 452 11.46 15.17 0.51
C ILE A 452 12.66 15.58 1.38
N TYR A 453 12.60 15.36 2.71
CA TYR A 453 13.74 15.64 3.59
C TYR A 453 14.93 14.72 3.28
N ALA A 454 14.72 13.42 3.07
CA ALA A 454 15.80 12.49 2.72
C ALA A 454 16.49 12.88 1.40
N ILE A 455 15.74 13.20 0.34
CA ILE A 455 16.29 13.65 -0.95
C ILE A 455 17.10 14.95 -0.78
N PHE A 456 16.57 15.94 -0.08
CA PHE A 456 17.23 17.23 0.10
C PHE A 456 18.53 17.09 0.92
N LEU A 457 18.48 16.38 2.06
CA LEU A 457 19.64 16.16 2.93
C LEU A 457 20.71 15.27 2.28
N ARG A 458 20.30 14.24 1.51
CA ARG A 458 21.22 13.38 0.75
C ARG A 458 21.89 14.14 -0.40
N ALA A 459 21.17 15.03 -1.10
CA ALA A 459 21.75 15.90 -2.13
C ALA A 459 22.81 16.86 -1.52
N MET A 460 22.49 17.48 -0.39
CA MET A 460 23.41 18.34 0.36
C MET A 460 24.65 17.57 0.82
N SER A 461 24.45 16.38 1.41
CA SER A 461 25.51 15.45 1.82
C SER A 461 26.46 15.08 0.66
N ASN A 462 25.90 14.65 -0.47
CA ASN A 462 26.67 14.21 -1.63
C ASN A 462 27.52 15.35 -2.23
N TYR A 463 26.99 16.56 -2.28
CA TYR A 463 27.76 17.73 -2.72
C TYR A 463 28.87 18.07 -1.72
N LEU A 464 28.56 18.18 -0.42
CA LEU A 464 29.54 18.53 0.62
C LEU A 464 30.69 17.51 0.71
N ASN A 465 30.39 16.21 0.57
CA ASN A 465 31.39 15.13 0.54
C ASN A 465 32.23 15.09 -0.76
N SER A 466 31.84 15.84 -1.81
CA SER A 466 32.59 15.94 -3.07
C SER A 466 33.65 17.06 -3.08
N LEU A 467 33.68 17.91 -2.04
CA LEU A 467 34.60 19.05 -1.94
C LEU A 467 35.96 18.63 -1.37
N SER A 468 37.04 19.23 -1.91
CA SER A 468 38.39 19.12 -1.35
C SER A 468 38.56 20.01 -0.10
N SER A 469 39.43 19.59 0.82
CA SER A 469 39.47 20.03 2.22
C SER A 469 39.99 21.47 2.49
N GLU A 470 40.09 22.33 1.48
CA GLU A 470 40.87 23.60 1.56
C GLU A 470 40.07 24.88 1.24
N SER A 471 38.76 24.78 0.99
CA SER A 471 37.93 25.98 0.74
C SER A 471 37.64 26.75 2.04
N GLN A 472 37.87 28.06 2.02
CA GLN A 472 37.64 28.96 3.17
C GLN A 472 36.21 29.55 3.19
N ASP A 473 35.49 29.59 2.06
CA ASP A 473 34.13 30.15 2.01
C ASP A 473 33.07 29.13 2.43
N THR A 474 32.86 29.03 3.74
CA THR A 474 31.80 28.21 4.35
C THR A 474 30.40 28.70 3.97
N ALA A 475 30.20 30.01 3.77
CA ALA A 475 28.87 30.59 3.50
C ALA A 475 28.42 30.36 2.05
N GLY A 476 29.33 30.54 1.09
CA GLY A 476 29.16 30.16 -0.31
C GLY A 476 28.92 28.67 -0.46
N ILE A 477 29.72 27.81 0.18
CA ILE A 477 29.50 26.34 0.14
C ILE A 477 28.13 25.95 0.66
N ILE A 478 27.70 26.46 1.82
CA ILE A 478 26.37 26.13 2.38
C ILE A 478 25.28 26.63 1.41
N SER A 479 25.39 27.86 0.90
CA SER A 479 24.47 28.41 -0.11
C SER A 479 24.39 27.54 -1.37
N GLU A 480 25.53 27.16 -1.96
CA GLU A 480 25.56 26.34 -3.17
C GLU A 480 25.02 24.93 -2.91
N SER A 481 25.29 24.36 -1.73
CA SER A 481 24.75 23.07 -1.31
C SER A 481 23.22 23.10 -1.15
N LEU A 482 22.66 24.20 -0.60
CA LEU A 482 21.22 24.40 -0.46
C LEU A 482 20.54 24.55 -1.83
N GLN A 483 21.11 25.37 -2.72
CA GLN A 483 20.58 25.55 -4.08
C GLN A 483 20.64 24.23 -4.87
N ARG A 484 21.77 23.51 -4.86
CA ARG A 484 21.90 22.20 -5.52
C ARG A 484 20.95 21.15 -4.94
N SER A 485 20.61 21.24 -3.64
CA SER A 485 19.64 20.35 -3.00
C SER A 485 18.21 20.67 -3.45
N LEU A 486 17.87 21.95 -3.60
CA LEU A 486 16.60 22.40 -4.17
C LEU A 486 16.49 22.01 -5.66
N ASP A 487 17.54 22.21 -6.45
CA ASP A 487 17.62 21.82 -7.86
C ASP A 487 17.53 20.30 -8.06
N THR A 488 18.00 19.52 -7.07
CA THR A 488 17.88 18.06 -7.06
C THR A 488 16.46 17.66 -6.69
N LEU A 489 15.88 18.26 -5.65
CA LEU A 489 14.50 18.05 -5.22
C LEU A 489 13.49 18.36 -6.36
N TYR A 490 13.71 19.43 -7.13
CA TYR A 490 12.92 19.81 -8.30
C TYR A 490 12.85 18.75 -9.42
N ARG A 491 13.75 17.75 -9.43
CA ARG A 491 13.72 16.60 -10.37
C ARG A 491 12.76 15.51 -9.92
N TYR A 492 12.48 15.44 -8.62
CA TYR A 492 11.70 14.38 -7.99
C TYR A 492 10.33 14.84 -7.49
N THR A 493 10.09 16.15 -7.38
CA THR A 493 8.76 16.71 -7.13
C THR A 493 8.39 17.85 -8.09
N PRO A 494 7.13 17.91 -8.59
CA PRO A 494 6.60 19.05 -9.33
C PRO A 494 6.21 20.24 -8.43
N ALA A 495 6.44 20.16 -7.11
CA ALA A 495 6.18 21.25 -6.18
C ALA A 495 7.03 22.50 -6.50
N ARG A 496 6.36 23.65 -6.64
CA ARG A 496 6.96 24.98 -6.86
C ARG A 496 6.23 25.99 -5.96
N LYS A 497 6.79 27.19 -5.82
CA LYS A 497 6.16 28.29 -5.08
C LYS A 497 4.79 28.64 -5.71
N GLY A 498 3.76 28.78 -4.88
CA GLY A 498 2.37 28.96 -5.27
C GLY A 498 1.54 27.66 -5.31
N HIS A 499 2.13 26.49 -4.98
CA HIS A 499 1.41 25.19 -5.07
C HIS A 499 0.75 24.75 -3.75
N ARG A 500 1.03 25.44 -2.63
CA ARG A 500 0.61 25.14 -1.25
C ARG A 500 1.14 23.80 -0.75
N THR A 501 2.44 23.75 -0.54
CA THR A 501 3.18 22.62 0.05
C THR A 501 4.43 23.16 0.79
N LEU A 502 5.20 22.31 1.51
CA LEU A 502 6.39 22.79 2.25
C LEU A 502 7.44 23.54 1.43
N VAL A 503 7.45 23.40 0.09
CA VAL A 503 8.37 24.17 -0.77
C VAL A 503 8.06 25.66 -0.78
N ASP A 504 6.84 26.06 -0.42
CA ASP A 504 6.46 27.47 -0.27
C ASP A 504 7.22 28.16 0.86
N SER A 505 7.70 27.42 1.87
CA SER A 505 8.68 27.88 2.86
C SER A 505 10.13 27.64 2.42
N LEU A 506 10.43 26.46 1.85
CA LEU A 506 11.80 26.06 1.51
C LEU A 506 12.42 26.91 0.39
N ILE A 507 11.64 27.29 -0.62
CA ILE A 507 12.15 28.09 -1.75
C ILE A 507 12.55 29.49 -1.27
N PRO A 508 11.70 30.28 -0.57
CA PRO A 508 12.13 31.54 0.03
C PRO A 508 13.34 31.44 0.96
N PHE A 509 13.43 30.38 1.77
CA PHE A 509 14.60 30.13 2.62
C PHE A 509 15.89 30.02 1.81
N VAL A 510 15.92 29.13 0.82
CA VAL A 510 17.10 28.86 -0.01
C VAL A 510 17.47 30.09 -0.84
N THR A 511 16.49 30.77 -1.47
CA THR A 511 16.75 31.97 -2.28
C THR A 511 17.31 33.12 -1.44
N ASP A 512 16.66 33.49 -0.33
CA ASP A 512 17.10 34.61 0.52
C ASP A 512 18.48 34.34 1.15
N PHE A 513 18.71 33.10 1.60
CA PHE A 513 20.03 32.68 2.09
C PHE A 513 21.10 32.72 0.98
N SER A 514 20.78 32.30 -0.24
CA SER A 514 21.74 32.31 -1.35
C SER A 514 22.08 33.72 -1.83
N GLU A 515 21.14 34.65 -1.80
CA GLU A 515 21.38 36.07 -2.08
C GLU A 515 22.19 36.77 -0.97
N LYS A 516 21.77 36.61 0.29
CA LYS A 516 22.21 37.49 1.40
C LYS A 516 23.18 36.84 2.39
N LYS A 517 23.40 35.53 2.27
CA LYS A 517 24.17 34.67 3.20
C LYS A 517 23.74 34.83 4.67
N ASN A 518 22.49 35.24 4.92
CA ASN A 518 22.00 35.60 6.25
C ASN A 518 20.87 34.65 6.69
N LEU A 519 21.14 33.88 7.74
CA LEU A 519 20.22 32.87 8.24
C LEU A 519 18.93 33.47 8.85
N LYS A 520 18.98 34.67 9.42
CA LYS A 520 17.81 35.30 10.02
C LYS A 520 16.81 35.75 8.95
N THR A 521 17.28 36.42 7.90
CA THR A 521 16.41 36.87 6.81
C THR A 521 15.84 35.68 6.04
N ALA A 522 16.60 34.59 5.91
CA ALA A 522 16.12 33.34 5.32
C ALA A 522 14.99 32.69 6.13
N ILE A 523 15.07 32.68 7.47
CA ILE A 523 13.97 32.22 8.34
C ILE A 523 12.75 33.15 8.23
N ASP A 524 12.94 34.46 8.24
CA ASP A 524 11.86 35.44 8.04
C ASP A 524 11.20 35.30 6.66
N ALA A 525 11.96 34.90 5.62
CA ALA A 525 11.45 34.61 4.28
C ALA A 525 10.68 33.28 4.23
N ALA A 526 11.18 32.23 4.90
CA ALA A 526 10.50 30.94 5.03
C ALA A 526 9.14 31.09 5.71
N LYS A 527 9.10 31.86 6.81
CA LYS A 527 7.86 32.18 7.54
C LYS A 527 6.84 32.89 6.66
N LYS A 528 7.24 33.95 5.94
CA LYS A 528 6.35 34.65 4.99
C LYS A 528 5.86 33.75 3.86
N GLY A 529 6.70 32.81 3.43
CA GLY A 529 6.32 31.71 2.54
C GLY A 529 5.14 30.92 3.11
N SER A 530 5.26 30.46 4.35
CA SER A 530 4.19 29.74 5.04
C SER A 530 2.92 30.55 5.28
N GLU A 531 3.04 31.78 5.78
CA GLU A 531 1.90 32.69 5.98
C GLU A 531 1.13 32.92 4.68
N SER A 532 1.82 32.98 3.53
CA SER A 532 1.18 33.13 2.23
C SER A 532 0.39 31.90 1.76
N THR A 533 0.65 30.70 2.31
CA THR A 533 -0.09 29.48 1.92
C THR A 533 -1.56 29.49 2.34
N VAL A 534 -1.93 30.28 3.36
CA VAL A 534 -3.30 30.43 3.86
C VAL A 534 -4.28 30.84 2.75
N SER A 535 -3.86 31.71 1.83
CA SER A 535 -4.68 32.21 0.72
C SER A 535 -4.45 31.47 -0.61
N MET A 536 -3.63 30.42 -0.62
CA MET A 536 -3.35 29.66 -1.84
C MET A 536 -4.35 28.55 -2.08
N LYS A 537 -4.79 28.41 -3.35
CA LYS A 537 -5.41 27.18 -3.83
C LYS A 537 -4.35 26.08 -3.89
N ALA A 538 -4.62 24.94 -3.27
CA ALA A 538 -3.73 23.80 -3.36
C ALA A 538 -3.73 23.20 -4.78
N LEU A 539 -2.53 23.07 -5.34
CA LEU A 539 -2.30 22.46 -6.66
C LEU A 539 -1.63 21.09 -6.55
N LEU A 540 -1.00 20.80 -5.41
CA LEU A 540 -0.33 19.55 -5.07
C LEU A 540 -0.50 19.26 -3.57
N GLY A 541 0.03 18.11 -3.11
CA GLY A 541 -0.14 17.67 -1.73
C GLY A 541 -1.55 17.13 -1.44
N ARG A 542 -1.82 16.75 -0.19
CA ARG A 542 -3.12 16.17 0.21
C ARG A 542 -4.25 17.22 0.13
N ALA A 543 -3.92 18.50 0.35
CA ALA A 543 -4.85 19.62 0.30
C ALA A 543 -5.50 19.87 -1.08
N SER A 544 -4.94 19.34 -2.18
CA SER A 544 -5.56 19.49 -3.52
C SER A 544 -6.78 18.57 -3.73
N TYR A 545 -7.03 17.60 -2.84
CA TYR A 545 -8.20 16.72 -2.88
C TYR A 545 -9.41 17.24 -2.11
N VAL A 546 -9.23 18.25 -1.25
CA VAL A 546 -10.30 18.80 -0.40
C VAL A 546 -11.13 19.82 -1.19
N ASN A 547 -12.44 19.86 -0.95
CA ASN A 547 -13.34 20.76 -1.67
C ASN A 547 -13.01 22.25 -1.41
N ALA A 548 -13.15 23.08 -2.46
CA ALA A 548 -12.85 24.51 -2.42
C ALA A 548 -13.66 25.24 -1.33
N ASP A 549 -14.94 24.90 -1.16
CA ASP A 549 -15.83 25.49 -0.15
C ASP A 549 -15.30 25.31 1.29
N ILE A 550 -14.54 24.24 1.55
CA ILE A 550 -13.92 23.97 2.86
C ILE A 550 -12.66 24.83 3.01
N MET A 551 -11.85 24.90 1.96
CA MET A 551 -10.61 25.69 1.93
C MET A 551 -10.83 27.20 2.10
N GLU A 552 -11.86 27.75 1.45
CA GLU A 552 -12.16 29.19 1.52
C GLU A 552 -12.68 29.62 2.90
N ASN A 553 -13.28 28.70 3.67
CA ASN A 553 -13.90 29.02 4.97
C ASN A 553 -12.99 28.80 6.20
N GLN A 554 -11.86 28.07 6.08
CA GLN A 554 -11.07 27.64 7.25
C GLN A 554 -9.71 28.32 7.42
N ALA A 555 -9.15 28.99 6.39
CA ALA A 555 -7.95 29.83 6.48
C ALA A 555 -6.70 29.15 7.15
N VAL A 556 -6.48 27.87 6.87
CA VAL A 556 -5.39 27.06 7.46
C VAL A 556 -4.13 27.05 6.55
N PRO A 557 -2.92 27.33 7.07
CA PRO A 557 -1.66 27.24 6.30
C PRO A 557 -1.31 25.78 5.94
N ASP A 558 -0.39 25.56 4.99
CA ASP A 558 0.11 24.22 4.68
C ASP A 558 0.89 23.60 5.87
N PRO A 559 0.52 22.40 6.38
CA PRO A 559 1.12 21.81 7.57
C PRO A 559 2.63 21.54 7.43
N GLY A 560 3.08 21.08 6.26
CA GLY A 560 4.50 20.82 6.01
C GLY A 560 5.33 22.11 5.96
N SER A 561 4.73 23.18 5.44
CA SER A 561 5.28 24.54 5.41
C SER A 561 5.36 25.18 6.80
N VAL A 562 4.39 24.91 7.69
CA VAL A 562 4.46 25.28 9.12
C VAL A 562 5.59 24.51 9.81
N GLY A 563 5.63 23.19 9.64
CA GLY A 563 6.65 22.31 10.22
C GLY A 563 8.10 22.62 9.81
N LEU A 564 8.33 23.38 8.74
CA LEU A 564 9.65 23.84 8.33
C LEU A 564 10.14 25.10 9.08
N HIS A 565 9.24 25.90 9.67
CA HIS A 565 9.59 27.25 10.15
C HIS A 565 9.12 27.61 11.57
N GLU A 566 8.23 26.84 12.19
CA GLU A 566 7.62 27.29 13.45
C GLU A 566 8.59 27.20 14.65
N HIS A 567 9.03 28.37 15.12
CA HIS A 567 9.96 28.54 16.24
C HIS A 567 9.38 29.44 17.34
N PRO A 568 8.62 28.88 18.30
CA PRO A 568 8.29 29.57 19.54
C PRO A 568 9.54 29.74 20.42
N ASN A 569 10.02 30.98 20.59
CA ASN A 569 10.93 31.41 21.66
C ASN A 569 12.36 30.81 21.71
N SER A 570 13.14 30.87 20.61
CA SER A 570 14.62 30.77 20.70
C SER A 570 15.38 31.52 19.59
N PRO A 571 15.49 32.87 19.66
CA PRO A 571 16.19 33.66 18.64
C PRO A 571 17.73 33.55 18.66
N ASN A 572 18.33 32.93 19.69
CA ASN A 572 19.78 33.08 19.97
C ASN A 572 20.65 31.87 19.60
N ALA A 573 20.09 30.68 19.33
CA ALA A 573 20.90 29.47 19.12
C ALA A 573 21.58 29.40 17.75
N LEU A 574 20.91 29.86 16.69
CA LEU A 574 21.40 29.76 15.31
C LEU A 574 22.27 30.94 14.85
N ILE A 575 22.31 32.04 15.63
CA ILE A 575 23.01 33.29 15.23
C ILE A 575 24.53 33.23 15.49
N GLN A 576 25.02 32.26 16.28
CA GLN A 576 26.45 32.10 16.59
C GLN A 576 27.23 31.22 15.58
N ILE A 577 26.72 31.01 14.35
CA ILE A 577 27.19 29.95 13.43
C ILE A 577 27.66 30.49 12.06
N MET A 578 28.29 31.67 12.01
CA MET A 578 29.09 32.10 10.83
C MET A 578 30.26 33.01 11.23
N PRO A 579 31.51 32.68 10.83
CA PRO A 579 32.59 33.66 10.70
C PRO A 579 32.25 34.64 9.57
N ALA A 580 32.54 35.93 9.76
CA ALA A 580 32.36 36.92 8.70
C ALA A 580 33.42 36.74 7.60
N ALA A 581 32.98 36.57 6.35
CA ALA A 581 33.83 36.50 5.16
C ALA A 581 33.36 37.55 4.13
N SER A 582 34.31 38.04 3.32
CA SER A 582 34.17 39.26 2.52
C SER A 582 33.55 39.07 1.13
N THR A 583 32.96 40.14 0.62
CA THR A 583 32.46 40.26 -0.75
C THR A 583 33.61 40.40 -1.77
N GLU A 584 33.70 39.49 -2.73
CA GLU A 584 34.27 39.78 -4.06
C GLU A 584 33.66 38.84 -5.10
N GLY A 585 33.41 39.34 -6.32
CA GLY A 585 32.65 38.62 -7.37
C GLY A 585 33.51 38.26 -8.57
N SER A 586 33.19 37.13 -9.23
CA SER A 586 33.84 36.71 -10.48
C SER A 586 32.81 36.34 -11.55
N SER A 587 33.18 36.51 -12.83
CA SER A 587 32.27 36.50 -13.96
C SER A 587 32.06 35.11 -14.57
N HIS A 588 30.81 34.65 -14.58
CA HIS A 588 30.41 33.37 -15.17
C HIS A 588 30.24 33.47 -16.70
N ASN A 589 30.66 32.43 -17.43
CA ASN A 589 30.53 32.34 -18.90
C ASN A 589 29.98 30.95 -19.31
N ALA A 590 28.77 30.94 -19.86
CA ALA A 590 28.02 29.75 -20.28
C ALA A 590 28.22 29.33 -21.75
N GLY A 591 28.94 30.12 -22.56
CA GLY A 591 29.14 29.88 -23.99
C GLY A 591 29.97 28.62 -24.33
N PRO A 592 31.16 28.40 -23.74
CA PRO A 592 31.99 27.23 -24.06
C PRO A 592 31.32 25.86 -23.79
N PRO A 593 30.55 25.66 -22.69
CA PRO A 593 29.73 24.46 -22.51
C PRO A 593 28.71 24.20 -23.62
N LEU A 594 28.04 25.23 -24.14
CA LEU A 594 27.11 25.09 -25.27
C LEU A 594 27.84 24.56 -26.51
N LEU A 595 28.99 25.15 -26.87
CA LEU A 595 29.76 24.70 -28.04
C LEU A 595 30.23 23.25 -27.91
N ARG A 596 30.72 22.84 -26.74
CA ARG A 596 31.14 21.46 -26.46
C ARG A 596 30.00 20.47 -26.72
N ASP A 597 28.84 20.75 -26.15
CA ASP A 597 27.68 19.83 -26.22
C ASP A 597 27.15 19.76 -27.65
N MET A 598 27.02 20.91 -28.32
CA MET A 598 26.57 21.02 -29.72
C MET A 598 27.49 20.29 -30.70
N TRP A 599 28.80 20.53 -30.66
CA TRP A 599 29.75 19.90 -31.59
C TRP A 599 29.97 18.40 -31.33
N ALA A 600 29.77 17.93 -30.09
CA ALA A 600 29.80 16.50 -29.78
C ALA A 600 28.64 15.75 -30.50
N PHE A 601 27.41 16.27 -30.41
CA PHE A 601 26.27 15.70 -31.13
C PHE A 601 26.40 15.84 -32.65
N ALA A 602 26.94 16.95 -33.14
CA ALA A 602 27.25 17.14 -34.55
C ALA A 602 28.19 16.04 -35.08
N GLY A 603 29.31 15.77 -34.39
CA GLY A 603 30.26 14.72 -34.76
C GLY A 603 29.65 13.32 -34.84
N VAL A 604 28.80 12.95 -33.86
CA VAL A 604 28.07 11.67 -33.89
C VAL A 604 27.10 11.61 -35.08
N SER A 605 26.36 12.70 -35.35
CA SER A 605 25.41 12.74 -36.47
C SER A 605 26.09 12.60 -37.83
N ILE A 606 27.27 13.21 -38.02
CA ILE A 606 28.09 13.09 -39.24
C ILE A 606 28.54 11.64 -39.43
N MET A 607 29.07 10.98 -38.39
CA MET A 607 29.47 9.57 -38.45
C MET A 607 28.28 8.65 -38.83
N VAL A 608 27.14 8.83 -38.16
CA VAL A 608 25.90 8.05 -38.43
C VAL A 608 25.39 8.30 -39.85
N MET A 609 25.48 9.53 -40.37
CA MET A 609 25.03 9.85 -41.73
C MET A 609 25.96 9.29 -42.81
N ILE A 610 27.28 9.32 -42.61
CA ILE A 610 28.25 8.64 -43.49
C ILE A 610 27.94 7.14 -43.57
N LEU A 611 27.70 6.50 -42.42
CA LEU A 611 27.32 5.08 -42.36
C LEU A 611 25.98 4.80 -43.08
N ARG A 612 24.98 5.70 -42.98
CA ARG A 612 23.72 5.59 -43.73
C ARG A 612 23.96 5.64 -45.25
N ILE A 613 24.74 6.60 -45.74
CA ILE A 613 25.00 6.75 -47.18
C ILE A 613 25.79 5.54 -47.71
N LEU A 614 26.84 5.09 -47.00
CA LEU A 614 27.59 3.88 -47.36
C LEU A 614 26.68 2.63 -47.40
N ALA A 615 25.74 2.50 -46.46
CA ALA A 615 24.77 1.41 -46.45
C ALA A 615 23.79 1.47 -47.65
N LYS A 616 23.23 2.65 -47.95
CA LYS A 616 22.30 2.86 -49.08
C LYS A 616 22.97 2.66 -50.44
N ILE A 617 24.24 3.07 -50.58
CA ILE A 617 25.07 2.79 -51.77
C ILE A 617 25.35 1.29 -51.90
N ARG A 618 25.72 0.60 -50.82
CA ARG A 618 25.98 -0.86 -50.81
C ARG A 618 24.78 -1.70 -51.29
N ILE A 619 23.56 -1.24 -51.03
CA ILE A 619 22.31 -1.89 -51.51
C ILE A 619 21.76 -1.31 -52.82
N ARG A 620 22.43 -0.31 -53.42
CA ARG A 620 22.02 0.42 -54.63
C ARG A 620 20.58 0.98 -54.58
N LYS A 621 20.18 1.53 -53.43
CA LYS A 621 18.84 2.11 -53.20
C LYS A 621 18.91 3.43 -52.43
N LEU A 622 19.53 4.45 -53.02
CA LEU A 622 19.38 5.84 -52.55
C LEU A 622 17.96 6.33 -52.85
N GLY A 623 17.33 6.99 -51.89
CA GLY A 623 15.97 7.52 -52.00
C GLY A 623 15.87 9.01 -51.67
N TRP A 624 14.69 9.59 -51.91
CA TRP A 624 14.39 10.98 -51.52
C TRP A 624 14.55 11.21 -50.00
N ASP A 625 14.35 10.19 -49.18
CA ASP A 625 14.61 10.21 -47.74
C ASP A 625 16.10 10.44 -47.42
N ASP A 626 17.02 9.94 -48.24
CA ASP A 626 18.46 10.17 -48.08
C ASP A 626 18.86 11.56 -48.55
N ILE A 627 18.26 12.05 -49.64
CA ILE A 627 18.51 13.41 -50.15
C ILE A 627 18.06 14.44 -49.11
N LEU A 628 16.85 14.27 -48.54
CA LEU A 628 16.30 15.17 -47.52
C LEU A 628 17.07 15.08 -46.20
N MET A 629 17.46 13.88 -45.75
CA MET A 629 18.30 13.74 -44.55
C MET A 629 19.71 14.28 -44.77
N THR A 630 20.26 14.13 -45.98
CA THR A 630 21.54 14.75 -46.35
C THR A 630 21.37 16.25 -46.23
N PHE A 631 20.39 16.86 -46.89
CA PHE A 631 20.12 18.30 -46.85
C PHE A 631 19.94 18.89 -45.43
N ALA A 632 19.33 18.15 -44.50
CA ALA A 632 19.20 18.55 -43.09
C ALA A 632 20.57 18.76 -42.39
N LEU A 633 21.59 17.99 -42.77
CA LEU A 633 22.94 18.01 -42.18
C LEU A 633 23.99 18.69 -43.07
N VAL A 634 23.93 18.47 -44.38
CA VAL A 634 24.88 18.83 -45.45
C VAL A 634 24.13 19.08 -46.77
N SER A 635 24.18 20.29 -47.31
CA SER A 635 23.50 20.72 -48.54
C SER A 635 24.18 20.24 -49.84
N ALA A 636 24.47 18.94 -49.95
CA ALA A 636 25.36 18.35 -50.96
C ALA A 636 24.83 18.32 -52.43
N PHE A 637 23.91 19.22 -52.82
CA PHE A 637 23.21 19.13 -54.10
C PHE A 637 22.86 20.46 -54.81
N PHE A 638 23.65 21.52 -54.67
CA PHE A 638 23.78 22.57 -55.70
C PHE A 638 25.17 23.25 -55.64
N PRO A 639 25.88 23.46 -56.77
CA PRO A 639 27.19 24.10 -56.78
C PRO A 639 27.07 25.64 -56.84
N LEU A 640 26.73 26.27 -55.71
CA LEU A 640 27.01 27.69 -55.46
C LEU A 640 27.32 27.88 -53.96
N GLU A 641 28.14 28.86 -53.61
CA GLU A 641 28.81 28.94 -52.30
C GLU A 641 27.91 29.51 -51.19
N THR A 642 27.31 28.67 -50.33
CA THR A 642 27.09 28.95 -48.88
C THR A 642 26.44 27.78 -48.09
N GLY A 643 27.28 26.93 -47.49
CA GLY A 643 27.00 26.18 -46.23
C GLY A 643 25.82 25.19 -46.11
N CYS A 644 25.79 24.47 -44.99
CA CYS A 644 24.83 23.39 -44.65
C CYS A 644 23.80 23.84 -43.60
N LEU A 645 22.54 23.38 -43.60
CA LEU A 645 21.52 23.85 -42.63
C LEU A 645 21.96 23.75 -41.15
N SER A 646 22.04 22.55 -40.58
CA SER A 646 22.36 22.39 -39.15
C SER A 646 23.78 22.87 -38.79
N LEU A 647 24.76 22.68 -39.69
CA LEU A 647 26.16 23.03 -39.43
C LEU A 647 26.49 24.52 -39.69
N ILE A 648 25.75 25.26 -40.54
CA ILE A 648 25.76 26.73 -40.54
C ILE A 648 25.29 27.20 -39.18
N GLY A 649 24.16 26.68 -38.69
CA GLY A 649 23.61 27.07 -37.40
C GLY A 649 24.62 26.91 -36.26
N SER A 650 25.27 25.74 -36.16
CA SER A 650 26.35 25.51 -35.19
C SER A 650 27.59 26.38 -35.42
N ALA A 651 27.91 26.76 -36.67
CA ALA A 651 28.99 27.71 -36.96
C ALA A 651 28.62 29.16 -36.57
N ILE A 652 27.38 29.59 -36.80
CA ILE A 652 26.85 30.89 -36.40
C ILE A 652 26.86 31.02 -34.88
N ILE A 653 26.39 30.01 -34.14
CA ILE A 653 26.46 30.00 -32.67
C ILE A 653 27.91 29.91 -32.16
N THR A 654 28.82 29.28 -32.91
CA THR A 654 30.27 29.37 -32.61
C THR A 654 30.79 30.82 -32.77
N VAL A 655 30.37 31.54 -33.81
CA VAL A 655 30.70 32.97 -34.00
C VAL A 655 30.04 33.84 -32.91
N ALA A 656 28.80 33.56 -32.50
CA ALA A 656 28.12 34.27 -31.42
C ALA A 656 28.90 34.15 -30.10
N VAL A 657 29.34 32.94 -29.72
CA VAL A 657 30.12 32.71 -28.49
C VAL A 657 31.49 33.40 -28.54
N LEU A 658 32.10 33.51 -29.72
CA LEU A 658 33.33 34.30 -29.90
C LEU A 658 33.11 35.81 -29.67
N HIS A 659 31.94 36.34 -30.04
CA HIS A 659 31.56 37.73 -29.79
C HIS A 659 31.01 37.99 -28.37
N GLY A 660 30.83 36.94 -27.55
CA GLY A 660 30.44 37.06 -26.14
C GLY A 660 29.10 36.43 -25.76
N TYR A 661 28.42 35.72 -26.66
CA TYR A 661 27.21 34.94 -26.32
C TYR A 661 27.50 33.94 -25.18
N GLY A 662 26.59 33.85 -24.22
CA GLY A 662 26.82 33.17 -22.95
C GLY A 662 27.68 33.95 -21.96
N ARG A 663 27.79 35.27 -22.09
CA ARG A 663 28.21 36.19 -21.02
C ARG A 663 27.10 37.20 -20.75
N SER A 664 27.15 37.83 -19.58
CA SER A 664 26.18 38.86 -19.22
C SER A 664 26.35 40.11 -20.08
N VAL A 665 25.23 40.75 -20.45
CA VAL A 665 25.16 41.89 -21.39
C VAL A 665 26.18 42.99 -21.07
N GLY A 666 26.34 43.34 -19.78
CA GLY A 666 27.31 44.36 -19.33
C GLY A 666 28.80 44.02 -19.53
N THR A 667 29.11 42.86 -20.11
CA THR A 667 30.47 42.39 -20.43
C THR A 667 30.70 42.12 -21.93
N VAL A 668 29.72 42.47 -22.78
CA VAL A 668 29.73 42.24 -24.23
C VAL A 668 29.86 43.58 -24.96
N SER A 669 30.78 43.69 -25.92
CA SER A 669 31.09 44.95 -26.61
C SER A 669 30.14 45.29 -27.77
N ASP A 670 29.48 44.29 -28.34
CA ASP A 670 28.49 44.45 -29.43
C ASP A 670 27.33 43.46 -29.20
N VAL A 671 26.36 43.92 -28.41
CA VAL A 671 25.18 43.14 -28.02
C VAL A 671 24.26 42.90 -29.22
N SER A 672 24.15 43.87 -30.13
CA SER A 672 23.33 43.80 -31.34
C SER A 672 23.79 42.69 -32.28
N THR A 673 25.09 42.60 -32.57
CA THR A 673 25.65 41.52 -33.40
C THR A 673 25.50 40.16 -32.74
N VAL A 674 25.61 40.06 -31.41
CA VAL A 674 25.38 38.79 -30.69
C VAL A 674 23.92 38.34 -30.79
N ILE A 675 22.94 39.24 -30.59
CA ILE A 675 21.51 38.92 -30.70
C ILE A 675 21.15 38.54 -32.15
N MET A 676 21.72 39.22 -33.15
CA MET A 676 21.54 38.85 -34.56
C MET A 676 21.99 37.39 -34.82
N TYR A 677 23.15 36.97 -34.30
CA TYR A 677 23.62 35.60 -34.47
C TYR A 677 22.80 34.56 -33.70
N ASP A 678 22.24 34.89 -32.53
CA ASP A 678 21.29 34.03 -31.79
C ASP A 678 20.02 33.75 -32.63
N TYR A 679 19.37 34.79 -33.16
CA TYR A 679 18.14 34.65 -33.96
C TYR A 679 18.39 33.90 -35.29
N LEU A 680 19.55 34.09 -35.92
CA LEU A 680 19.97 33.31 -37.07
C LEU A 680 20.26 31.84 -36.69
N GLY A 681 20.93 31.60 -35.55
CA GLY A 681 21.20 30.27 -35.01
C GLY A 681 19.93 29.46 -34.79
N GLN A 682 18.94 30.03 -34.10
CA GLN A 682 17.67 29.37 -33.82
C GLN A 682 16.96 28.96 -35.13
N THR A 683 16.99 29.84 -36.14
CA THR A 683 16.39 29.60 -37.45
C THR A 683 16.99 28.38 -38.17
N PHE A 684 18.32 28.24 -38.15
CA PHE A 684 19.00 27.10 -38.77
C PHE A 684 18.76 25.78 -38.00
N GLY A 685 18.69 25.84 -36.66
CA GLY A 685 18.32 24.69 -35.83
C GLY A 685 16.92 24.18 -36.14
N ILE A 686 15.90 25.06 -36.15
CA ILE A 686 14.51 24.72 -36.48
C ILE A 686 14.43 24.07 -37.87
N CYS A 687 15.08 24.68 -38.89
CA CYS A 687 15.13 24.11 -40.24
C CYS A 687 15.74 22.69 -40.28
N GLY A 688 16.81 22.44 -39.52
CA GLY A 688 17.46 21.13 -39.43
C GLY A 688 16.52 20.05 -38.88
N GLY A 689 15.89 20.31 -37.73
CA GLY A 689 14.95 19.36 -37.09
C GLY A 689 13.75 19.02 -37.97
N VAL A 690 13.17 20.02 -38.65
CA VAL A 690 12.04 19.84 -39.57
C VAL A 690 12.41 18.98 -40.77
N MET A 691 13.55 19.25 -41.41
CA MET A 691 13.99 18.46 -42.57
C MET A 691 14.29 17.00 -42.19
N GLY A 692 14.82 16.78 -40.98
CA GLY A 692 14.98 15.43 -40.41
C GLY A 692 13.63 14.69 -40.23
N ARG A 693 12.60 15.37 -39.69
CA ARG A 693 11.25 14.80 -39.52
C ARG A 693 10.56 14.51 -40.85
N ILE A 694 10.66 15.40 -41.83
CA ILE A 694 10.14 15.20 -43.20
C ILE A 694 10.83 13.98 -43.84
N ALA A 695 12.15 13.86 -43.72
CA ALA A 695 12.88 12.70 -44.21
C ALA A 695 12.46 11.38 -43.52
N PHE A 696 12.12 11.40 -42.23
CA PHE A 696 11.57 10.23 -41.53
C PHE A 696 10.18 9.84 -42.04
N ILE A 697 9.30 10.82 -42.28
CA ILE A 697 7.96 10.59 -42.86
C ILE A 697 8.08 9.96 -44.26
N VAL A 698 8.99 10.46 -45.11
CA VAL A 698 9.25 9.90 -46.45
C VAL A 698 9.80 8.46 -46.36
N LEU A 699 10.74 8.20 -45.45
CA LEU A 699 11.30 6.87 -45.19
C LEU A 699 10.20 5.86 -44.79
N ILE A 700 9.33 6.23 -43.85
CA ILE A 700 8.25 5.36 -43.35
C ILE A 700 7.15 5.16 -44.41
N ASN A 701 6.79 6.20 -45.17
CA ASN A 701 5.84 6.11 -46.27
C ASN A 701 6.33 5.13 -47.37
N GLY A 702 7.64 5.15 -47.66
CA GLY A 702 8.29 4.22 -48.58
C GLY A 702 8.43 2.77 -48.06
N LEU A 703 8.63 2.58 -46.76
CA LEU A 703 8.83 1.25 -46.15
C LEU A 703 7.54 0.49 -45.83
N LEU A 704 6.49 1.17 -45.35
CA LEU A 704 5.41 0.53 -44.59
C LEU A 704 3.99 0.74 -45.12
N ALA A 705 3.75 1.79 -45.90
CA ALA A 705 2.39 2.23 -46.19
C ALA A 705 1.74 1.46 -47.35
N ALA A 706 1.40 0.19 -47.14
CA ALA A 706 0.63 -0.61 -48.11
C ALA A 706 -0.86 -0.23 -48.19
N ARG A 707 -1.43 0.33 -47.11
CA ARG A 707 -2.84 0.78 -47.06
C ARG A 707 -2.96 2.28 -47.36
N LYS A 708 -3.91 2.65 -48.22
CA LYS A 708 -4.13 4.04 -48.69
C LYS A 708 -4.35 5.04 -47.54
N GLN A 709 -5.08 4.66 -46.49
CA GLN A 709 -5.39 5.50 -45.33
C GLN A 709 -4.12 6.01 -44.61
N TRP A 710 -3.16 5.13 -44.33
CA TRP A 710 -1.92 5.51 -43.64
C TRP A 710 -1.05 6.48 -44.46
N ARG A 711 -1.04 6.36 -45.79
CA ARG A 711 -0.35 7.35 -46.66
C ARG A 711 -0.94 8.75 -46.50
N VAL A 712 -2.26 8.88 -46.44
CA VAL A 712 -2.94 10.17 -46.31
C VAL A 712 -2.57 10.85 -44.99
N ILE A 713 -2.54 10.08 -43.89
CA ILE A 713 -2.17 10.61 -42.57
C ILE A 713 -0.69 11.06 -42.54
N LEU A 714 0.23 10.26 -43.10
CA LEU A 714 1.64 10.63 -43.20
C LEU A 714 1.88 11.89 -44.06
N TRP A 715 1.19 12.02 -45.20
CA TRP A 715 1.27 13.24 -46.02
C TRP A 715 0.69 14.46 -45.31
N ALA A 716 -0.44 14.32 -44.59
CA ALA A 716 -1.04 15.41 -43.82
C ALA A 716 -0.10 15.87 -42.69
N LEU A 717 0.53 14.93 -41.98
CA LEU A 717 1.54 15.21 -40.94
C LEU A 717 2.75 15.96 -41.51
N MET A 718 3.21 15.60 -42.71
CA MET A 718 4.31 16.28 -43.40
C MET A 718 3.95 17.73 -43.77
N VAL A 719 2.73 17.97 -44.27
CA VAL A 719 2.26 19.32 -44.63
C VAL A 719 2.10 20.19 -43.38
N ALA A 720 1.54 19.64 -42.29
CA ALA A 720 1.42 20.35 -41.02
C ALA A 720 2.79 20.69 -40.42
N GLN A 721 3.76 19.77 -40.48
CA GLN A 721 5.16 20.00 -40.08
C GLN A 721 5.78 21.22 -40.80
N ILE A 722 5.62 21.31 -42.12
CA ILE A 722 6.12 22.46 -42.90
C ILE A 722 5.41 23.75 -42.46
N ILE A 723 4.07 23.76 -42.41
CA ILE A 723 3.30 24.97 -42.12
C ILE A 723 3.63 25.54 -40.73
N ILE A 724 3.63 24.70 -39.69
CA ILE A 724 3.80 25.16 -38.31
C ILE A 724 5.20 25.73 -38.07
N ASN A 725 6.25 25.05 -38.55
CA ASN A 725 7.61 25.50 -38.31
C ASN A 725 8.01 26.69 -39.20
N VAL A 726 7.48 26.79 -40.44
CA VAL A 726 7.67 28.00 -41.27
C VAL A 726 6.96 29.20 -40.66
N LEU A 727 5.75 29.03 -40.09
CA LEU A 727 5.07 30.10 -39.35
C LEU A 727 5.87 30.53 -38.11
N PHE A 728 6.53 29.61 -37.40
CA PHE A 728 7.38 29.99 -36.27
C PHE A 728 8.59 30.84 -36.72
N ILE A 729 9.26 30.47 -37.80
CA ILE A 729 10.37 31.26 -38.37
C ILE A 729 9.89 32.65 -38.84
N LEU A 730 8.69 32.74 -39.44
CA LEU A 730 8.08 34.03 -39.79
C LEU A 730 7.78 34.87 -38.53
N ILE A 731 7.29 34.25 -37.45
CA ILE A 731 7.07 34.94 -36.16
C ILE A 731 8.40 35.43 -35.58
N ILE A 732 9.50 34.69 -35.69
CA ILE A 732 10.82 35.11 -35.18
C ILE A 732 11.28 36.43 -35.81
N PHE A 733 11.09 36.64 -37.12
CA PHE A 733 11.60 37.83 -37.83
C PHE A 733 10.58 38.96 -38.09
N LEU A 734 9.28 38.72 -37.95
CA LEU A 734 8.23 39.72 -38.23
C LEU A 734 7.71 40.45 -36.98
N GLN A 735 8.39 40.31 -35.84
CA GLN A 735 7.98 40.92 -34.55
C GLN A 735 7.99 42.44 -34.59
N CYS A 736 8.90 43.07 -35.34
CA CYS A 736 9.03 44.51 -35.43
C CYS A 736 8.52 45.03 -36.80
N PRO A 737 7.56 45.97 -36.85
CA PRO A 737 7.08 46.55 -38.10
C PRO A 737 8.17 47.29 -38.88
N GLY A 738 8.24 47.07 -40.20
CA GLY A 738 9.10 47.82 -41.12
C GLY A 738 10.31 47.02 -41.64
N HIS A 739 11.19 46.55 -40.76
CA HIS A 739 12.37 45.77 -41.15
C HIS A 739 12.87 44.85 -40.02
N ALA A 740 13.27 43.62 -40.36
CA ALA A 740 13.62 42.59 -39.39
C ALA A 740 14.84 42.94 -38.50
N SER A 741 15.76 43.80 -38.95
CA SER A 741 16.93 44.17 -38.15
C SER A 741 16.62 45.04 -36.93
N ALA A 742 15.42 45.66 -36.87
CA ALA A 742 14.97 46.41 -35.69
C ALA A 742 14.98 45.57 -34.40
N ILE A 743 14.83 44.24 -34.53
CA ILE A 743 14.91 43.26 -33.42
C ILE A 743 16.25 43.33 -32.68
N TRP A 744 17.33 43.69 -33.36
CA TRP A 744 18.68 43.76 -32.76
C TRP A 744 19.34 45.15 -32.84
N SER A 745 18.84 46.09 -33.66
CA SER A 745 19.46 47.41 -33.84
C SER A 745 18.89 48.54 -32.99
N ASP A 746 17.67 48.41 -32.44
CA ASP A 746 16.94 49.54 -31.80
C ASP A 746 16.42 49.17 -30.39
N LEU A 747 17.32 48.62 -29.58
CA LEU A 747 17.03 48.04 -28.26
C LEU A 747 16.34 49.02 -27.29
N ASP A 748 16.68 50.31 -27.36
CA ASP A 748 16.13 51.36 -26.49
C ASP A 748 14.73 51.87 -26.91
N ASN A 749 14.31 51.70 -28.18
CA ASN A 749 13.01 52.14 -28.70
C ASN A 749 12.02 50.99 -28.97
N SER A 750 12.15 49.88 -28.24
CA SER A 750 11.42 48.62 -28.43
C SER A 750 9.87 48.68 -28.41
N GLY A 751 9.27 49.82 -28.06
CA GLY A 751 7.81 50.01 -27.91
C GLY A 751 6.93 49.82 -29.16
N ASN A 752 7.52 49.61 -30.35
CA ASN A 752 6.78 49.32 -31.59
C ASN A 752 6.76 47.82 -31.97
N CYS A 753 7.52 46.96 -31.30
CA CYS A 753 7.59 45.53 -31.61
C CYS A 753 6.50 44.73 -30.88
N TRP A 754 6.21 43.52 -31.38
CA TRP A 754 5.34 42.55 -30.70
C TRP A 754 5.97 42.08 -29.39
N ASP A 755 5.10 41.74 -28.43
CA ASP A 755 5.49 41.15 -27.15
C ASP A 755 6.10 39.76 -27.35
N LEU A 756 7.27 39.49 -26.75
CA LEU A 756 7.98 38.20 -26.81
C LEU A 756 7.13 37.01 -26.33
N ARG A 757 6.05 37.26 -25.58
CA ARG A 757 5.05 36.24 -25.25
C ARG A 757 4.37 35.66 -26.50
N VAL A 758 4.26 36.39 -27.61
CA VAL A 758 3.74 35.86 -28.89
C VAL A 758 4.66 34.77 -29.44
N GLN A 759 5.98 35.02 -29.51
CA GLN A 759 6.98 34.00 -29.87
C GLN A 759 6.97 32.85 -28.86
N THR A 760 6.84 33.13 -27.56
CA THR A 760 6.80 32.13 -26.49
C THR A 760 5.60 31.18 -26.63
N TYR A 761 4.38 31.72 -26.80
CA TYR A 761 3.17 30.91 -26.94
C TYR A 761 3.16 30.10 -28.24
N TYR A 762 3.64 30.65 -29.36
CA TYR A 762 3.77 29.88 -30.60
C TYR A 762 4.86 28.81 -30.50
N GLY A 763 5.97 29.10 -29.81
CA GLY A 763 7.04 28.13 -29.54
C GLY A 763 6.55 26.93 -28.73
N TYR A 764 5.71 27.15 -27.70
CA TYR A 764 5.08 26.03 -26.99
C TYR A 764 4.21 25.16 -27.91
N PHE A 765 3.53 25.75 -28.89
CA PHE A 765 2.73 25.01 -29.87
C PHE A 765 3.60 24.25 -30.88
N GLU A 766 4.65 24.88 -31.44
CA GLU A 766 5.66 24.24 -32.29
C GLU A 766 6.29 23.02 -31.59
N GLY A 767 6.86 23.24 -30.40
CA GLY A 767 7.55 22.20 -29.64
C GLY A 767 6.65 21.05 -29.22
N SER A 768 5.39 21.35 -28.84
CA SER A 768 4.38 20.33 -28.55
C SER A 768 4.01 19.52 -29.80
N PHE A 769 3.85 20.17 -30.95
CA PHE A 769 3.52 19.50 -32.21
C PHE A 769 4.69 18.64 -32.74
N ASN A 770 5.92 19.13 -32.58
CA ASN A 770 7.13 18.42 -32.94
C ASN A 770 7.38 17.20 -32.03
N SER A 771 7.17 17.34 -30.72
CA SER A 771 7.16 16.23 -29.76
C SER A 771 6.11 15.17 -30.11
N ALA A 772 4.87 15.60 -30.40
CA ALA A 772 3.78 14.70 -30.80
C ALA A 772 4.06 13.98 -32.13
N THR A 773 4.77 14.64 -33.07
CA THR A 773 5.18 14.06 -34.34
C THR A 773 6.19 12.93 -34.15
N ASP A 774 7.21 13.14 -33.31
CA ASP A 774 8.22 12.10 -33.02
C ASP A 774 7.60 10.88 -32.31
N LEU A 775 6.72 11.13 -31.34
CA LEU A 775 5.94 10.08 -30.69
C LEU A 775 5.09 9.30 -31.69
N TYR A 776 4.36 10.01 -32.58
CA TYR A 776 3.54 9.37 -33.60
C TYR A 776 4.38 8.48 -34.52
N LEU A 777 5.54 8.94 -35.00
CA LEU A 777 6.38 8.18 -35.91
C LEU A 777 7.02 6.95 -35.25
N ALA A 778 7.44 7.05 -33.98
CA ALA A 778 7.94 5.91 -33.21
C ALA A 778 6.84 4.87 -32.91
N ALA A 779 5.67 5.32 -32.48
CA ALA A 779 4.53 4.46 -32.16
C ALA A 779 3.92 3.81 -33.41
N PHE A 780 3.74 4.57 -34.50
CA PHE A 780 3.24 4.07 -35.78
C PHE A 780 4.17 3.01 -36.38
N SER A 781 5.49 3.25 -36.36
CA SER A 781 6.48 2.27 -36.81
C SER A 781 6.38 0.98 -36.00
N THR A 782 6.32 1.10 -34.67
CA THR A 782 6.17 -0.05 -33.75
C THR A 782 4.90 -0.84 -34.02
N TYR A 783 3.75 -0.16 -34.13
CA TYR A 783 2.46 -0.78 -34.41
C TYR A 783 2.46 -1.56 -35.72
N VAL A 784 2.98 -0.98 -36.81
CA VAL A 784 2.98 -1.68 -38.11
C VAL A 784 3.92 -2.89 -38.09
N PHE A 785 5.15 -2.78 -37.54
CA PHE A 785 6.05 -3.93 -37.46
C PHE A 785 5.54 -5.04 -36.53
N TRP A 786 4.75 -4.71 -35.49
CA TRP A 786 4.10 -5.72 -34.66
C TRP A 786 3.09 -6.57 -35.45
N HIS A 787 2.34 -5.96 -36.37
CA HIS A 787 1.31 -6.63 -37.18
C HIS A 787 1.83 -7.26 -38.49
N LEU A 788 3.14 -7.22 -38.75
CA LEU A 788 3.76 -7.92 -39.89
C LEU A 788 4.19 -9.36 -39.51
N ASN A 789 4.06 -10.28 -40.47
CA ASN A 789 4.45 -11.69 -40.34
C ASN A 789 5.97 -11.87 -40.48
N LEU A 790 6.73 -11.35 -39.52
CA LEU A 790 8.19 -11.45 -39.43
C LEU A 790 8.62 -12.33 -38.25
N LYS A 791 9.69 -13.12 -38.43
CA LYS A 791 10.33 -13.91 -37.35
C LYS A 791 10.62 -12.99 -36.16
N LEU A 792 10.33 -13.43 -34.93
CA LEU A 792 10.28 -12.58 -33.73
C LEU A 792 11.56 -11.75 -33.50
N GLN A 793 12.74 -12.35 -33.66
CA GLN A 793 14.03 -11.65 -33.56
C GLN A 793 14.18 -10.49 -34.57
N VAL A 794 13.63 -10.63 -35.78
CA VAL A 794 13.63 -9.57 -36.81
C VAL A 794 12.59 -8.50 -36.49
N LYS A 795 11.43 -8.88 -35.95
CA LYS A 795 10.36 -7.98 -35.48
C LYS A 795 10.86 -7.09 -34.34
N LEU A 796 11.38 -7.69 -33.26
CA LEU A 796 11.94 -6.97 -32.12
C LEU A 796 13.11 -6.06 -32.54
N GLY A 797 14.04 -6.57 -33.37
CA GLY A 797 15.17 -5.79 -33.86
C GLY A 797 14.81 -4.64 -34.82
N LEU A 798 13.59 -4.60 -35.37
CA LEU A 798 13.07 -3.44 -36.12
C LEU A 798 12.31 -2.47 -35.20
N ILE A 799 11.55 -2.99 -34.23
CA ILE A 799 10.80 -2.19 -33.26
C ILE A 799 11.75 -1.40 -32.36
N VAL A 800 12.72 -2.05 -31.70
CA VAL A 800 13.71 -1.38 -30.82
C VAL A 800 14.44 -0.26 -31.57
N LEU A 801 14.78 -0.54 -32.83
CA LEU A 801 15.63 0.33 -33.64
C LEU A 801 14.88 1.54 -34.21
N LEU A 802 13.58 1.44 -34.46
CA LEU A 802 12.72 2.57 -34.89
C LEU A 802 12.03 3.28 -33.73
N GLY A 803 11.89 2.62 -32.58
CA GLY A 803 11.44 3.23 -31.33
C GLY A 803 12.42 4.27 -30.76
N LEU A 804 13.65 4.33 -31.27
CA LEU A 804 14.66 5.33 -30.88
C LEU A 804 14.21 6.79 -31.08
N GLY A 805 13.19 7.05 -31.91
CA GLY A 805 12.56 8.39 -32.03
C GLY A 805 12.04 8.97 -30.70
N ILE A 806 11.81 8.13 -29.68
CA ILE A 806 11.46 8.57 -28.32
C ILE A 806 12.56 9.46 -27.70
N PHE A 807 13.83 9.29 -28.08
CA PHE A 807 14.92 10.18 -27.63
C PHE A 807 14.84 11.57 -28.26
N ALA A 808 14.41 11.68 -29.53
CA ALA A 808 14.17 12.96 -30.19
C ALA A 808 12.95 13.68 -29.57
N MET A 809 11.85 12.94 -29.33
CA MET A 809 10.70 13.42 -28.57
C MET A 809 11.11 13.98 -27.20
N ALA A 810 11.93 13.25 -26.43
CA ALA A 810 12.38 13.70 -25.11
C ALA A 810 13.18 15.02 -25.19
N ALA A 811 14.09 15.15 -26.16
CA ALA A 811 14.81 16.41 -26.38
C ALA A 811 13.90 17.56 -26.84
N SER A 812 12.92 17.29 -27.70
CA SER A 812 11.92 18.26 -28.14
C SER A 812 11.06 18.76 -26.96
N ILE A 813 10.64 17.87 -26.06
CA ILE A 813 9.95 18.25 -24.81
C ILE A 813 10.85 19.15 -23.93
N VAL A 814 12.13 18.81 -23.75
CA VAL A 814 13.04 19.64 -22.94
C VAL A 814 13.29 21.00 -23.59
N LYS A 815 13.47 21.09 -24.92
CA LYS A 815 13.48 22.38 -25.64
C LYS A 815 12.20 23.16 -25.37
N THR A 816 11.04 22.52 -25.53
CA THR A 816 9.72 23.13 -25.31
C THR A 816 9.60 23.73 -23.91
N VAL A 817 10.15 23.08 -22.89
CA VAL A 817 10.22 23.63 -21.52
C VAL A 817 11.14 24.84 -21.44
N GLN A 818 12.27 24.90 -22.14
CA GLN A 818 13.18 26.06 -22.14
C GLN A 818 12.59 27.31 -22.85
N ILE A 819 11.53 27.17 -23.65
CA ILE A 819 10.91 28.31 -24.36
C ILE A 819 10.38 29.40 -23.41
N HIS A 820 10.06 29.06 -22.16
CA HIS A 820 9.67 30.03 -21.12
C HIS A 820 10.67 31.19 -20.96
N VAL A 821 11.95 30.92 -21.22
CA VAL A 821 13.03 31.88 -21.03
C VAL A 821 12.89 33.11 -21.95
N LEU A 822 12.29 32.96 -23.13
CA LEU A 822 12.04 34.06 -24.08
C LEU A 822 11.15 35.15 -23.48
N ALA A 823 10.17 34.78 -22.64
CA ALA A 823 9.30 35.75 -21.95
C ALA A 823 10.00 36.47 -20.77
N SER A 824 11.18 36.02 -20.36
CA SER A 824 12.01 36.61 -19.31
C SER A 824 13.34 37.19 -19.81
N ALA A 825 13.63 37.11 -21.11
CA ALA A 825 14.91 37.47 -21.70
C ALA A 825 15.19 38.98 -21.81
N SER A 826 14.32 39.84 -21.25
CA SER A 826 14.37 41.30 -21.39
C SER A 826 15.48 41.99 -20.59
N SER A 827 16.19 41.28 -19.70
CA SER A 827 17.29 41.82 -18.88
C SER A 827 18.68 41.32 -19.29
N ASP A 828 18.80 40.06 -19.73
CA ASP A 828 20.06 39.47 -20.19
C ASP A 828 19.81 38.35 -21.23
N PRO A 829 19.45 38.69 -22.49
CA PRO A 829 19.14 37.69 -23.51
C PRO A 829 20.34 36.78 -23.82
N THR A 830 21.56 37.32 -23.74
CA THR A 830 22.81 36.64 -24.10
C THR A 830 23.23 35.53 -23.13
N MET A 831 22.79 35.58 -21.87
CA MET A 831 22.86 34.43 -20.95
C MET A 831 21.61 33.54 -21.04
N ALA A 832 20.44 34.12 -21.28
CA ALA A 832 19.15 33.46 -21.18
C ALA A 832 18.95 32.37 -22.25
N THR A 833 19.14 32.68 -23.54
CA THR A 833 18.82 31.76 -24.65
C THR A 833 19.79 30.57 -24.78
N VAL A 834 20.96 30.60 -24.13
CA VAL A 834 22.03 29.57 -24.20
C VAL A 834 21.53 28.15 -23.93
N ASN A 835 20.59 27.97 -23.00
CA ASN A 835 20.03 26.64 -22.69
C ASN A 835 18.92 26.22 -23.66
N LEU A 836 18.16 27.17 -24.21
CA LEU A 836 17.18 26.91 -25.27
C LEU A 836 17.90 26.44 -26.53
N GLU A 837 18.96 27.15 -26.95
CA GLU A 837 19.75 26.78 -28.12
C GLU A 837 20.43 25.41 -27.96
N ARG A 838 20.97 25.12 -26.77
CA ARG A 838 21.57 23.81 -26.50
C ARG A 838 20.59 22.66 -26.77
N TRP A 839 19.35 22.79 -26.34
CA TRP A 839 18.34 21.76 -26.55
C TRP A 839 17.77 21.73 -27.97
N LEU A 840 17.72 22.87 -28.69
CA LEU A 840 17.35 22.92 -30.10
C LEU A 840 18.34 22.14 -30.99
N TYR A 841 19.66 22.31 -30.77
CA TYR A 841 20.67 21.55 -31.51
C TYR A 841 20.71 20.08 -31.10
N ILE A 842 20.54 19.75 -29.81
CA ILE A 842 20.46 18.35 -29.35
C ILE A 842 19.23 17.64 -29.96
N GLU A 843 18.05 18.28 -29.97
CA GLU A 843 16.86 17.78 -30.65
C GLU A 843 17.15 17.50 -32.13
N THR A 844 17.70 18.49 -32.83
CA THR A 844 18.01 18.43 -34.27
C THR A 844 18.94 17.26 -34.61
N TYR A 845 20.06 17.11 -33.89
CA TYR A 845 20.99 16.01 -34.12
C TYR A 845 20.40 14.64 -33.72
N LEU A 846 19.57 14.57 -32.68
CA LEU A 846 18.87 13.32 -32.31
C LEU A 846 17.85 12.88 -33.37
N VAL A 847 17.09 13.80 -33.98
CA VAL A 847 16.20 13.48 -35.12
C VAL A 847 17.01 12.89 -36.29
N ILE A 848 18.15 13.51 -36.64
CA ILE A 848 19.04 13.08 -37.72
C ILE A 848 19.62 11.68 -37.44
N ILE A 849 20.12 11.46 -36.21
CA ILE A 849 20.71 10.18 -35.78
C ILE A 849 19.65 9.06 -35.78
N THR A 850 18.55 9.25 -35.05
CA THR A 850 17.53 8.20 -34.82
C THR A 850 16.86 7.77 -36.12
N THR A 851 16.58 8.71 -37.03
CA THR A 851 16.02 8.42 -38.36
C THR A 851 17.02 7.71 -39.28
N SER A 852 18.33 7.84 -39.03
CA SER A 852 19.38 7.32 -39.93
C SER A 852 19.90 5.93 -39.54
N ILE A 853 19.89 5.57 -38.25
CA ILE A 853 20.23 4.22 -37.75
C ILE A 853 19.50 3.08 -38.50
N PRO A 854 18.19 3.17 -38.85
CA PRO A 854 17.49 2.14 -39.64
C PRO A 854 18.13 1.80 -40.98
N CYS A 855 18.80 2.77 -41.60
CA CYS A 855 19.42 2.60 -42.90
C CYS A 855 20.79 1.89 -42.82
N ILE A 856 21.43 1.83 -41.64
CA ILE A 856 22.78 1.30 -41.45
C ILE A 856 22.82 -0.24 -41.43
N ARG A 857 21.70 -0.90 -41.09
CA ARG A 857 21.59 -2.37 -40.94
C ARG A 857 22.25 -3.23 -42.04
N PRO A 858 22.25 -2.86 -43.34
CA PRO A 858 22.93 -3.63 -44.40
C PRO A 858 24.47 -3.70 -44.29
N LEU A 859 25.11 -2.82 -43.51
CA LEU A 859 26.55 -2.90 -43.24
C LEU A 859 26.89 -3.97 -42.18
N LEU A 860 25.95 -4.29 -41.29
CA LEU A 860 26.13 -5.23 -40.17
C LEU A 860 26.01 -6.71 -40.56
N ARG A 861 26.03 -7.04 -41.86
CA ARG A 861 26.00 -8.42 -42.37
C ARG A 861 27.31 -8.77 -43.11
N PRO A 862 28.05 -9.81 -42.66
CA PRO A 862 29.23 -10.31 -43.36
C PRO A 862 28.93 -10.72 -44.81
N PHE A 863 29.89 -10.47 -45.71
CA PHE A 863 29.76 -10.72 -47.14
C PHE A 863 30.18 -12.15 -47.51
N ASN A 864 29.43 -13.16 -47.05
CA ASN A 864 29.65 -14.54 -47.52
C ASN A 864 28.91 -14.77 -48.84
N ARG A 865 29.68 -14.82 -49.95
CA ARG A 865 29.17 -15.14 -51.28
C ARG A 865 30.06 -16.19 -51.99
N SER A 866 30.19 -17.36 -51.39
CA SER A 866 31.01 -18.47 -51.88
C SER A 866 30.19 -19.73 -52.14
N ARG A 867 29.67 -19.82 -53.37
CA ARG A 867 29.68 -21.01 -54.25
C ARG A 867 30.04 -22.36 -53.61
N GLU A 868 29.06 -23.25 -53.47
CA GLU A 868 29.30 -24.71 -53.49
C GLU A 868 28.06 -25.46 -54.06
N TYR A 869 28.22 -26.74 -54.44
CA TYR A 869 27.32 -27.44 -55.37
C TYR A 869 27.29 -28.95 -55.04
N SER A 870 26.09 -29.55 -54.96
CA SER A 870 25.83 -30.94 -54.52
C SER A 870 26.24 -31.25 -53.05
N HIS A 871 25.71 -32.25 -52.34
CA HIS A 871 24.54 -33.12 -52.58
C HIS A 871 23.50 -32.90 -51.45
N GLY A 872 22.24 -33.30 -51.68
CA GLY A 872 21.12 -32.81 -50.85
C GLY A 872 20.68 -33.69 -49.67
N THR A 873 20.12 -33.03 -48.65
CA THR A 873 19.01 -33.52 -47.81
C THR A 873 18.12 -32.35 -47.41
N ARG A 874 16.82 -32.59 -47.20
CA ARG A 874 15.83 -31.53 -46.93
C ARG A 874 15.95 -30.97 -45.50
N THR A 875 16.29 -29.69 -45.37
CA THR A 875 15.80 -28.86 -44.25
C THR A 875 15.26 -27.53 -44.81
N ASN A 876 14.06 -27.13 -44.37
CA ASN A 876 13.28 -26.09 -45.03
C ASN A 876 13.45 -24.73 -44.33
N ASN A 877 14.52 -24.00 -44.68
CA ASN A 877 14.88 -22.76 -43.98
C ASN A 877 14.68 -21.51 -44.84
N ASN A 878 13.44 -21.28 -45.30
CA ASN A 878 13.07 -20.06 -46.02
C ASN A 878 13.32 -18.80 -45.17
N THR A 879 14.38 -18.07 -45.50
CA THR A 879 14.58 -16.69 -45.06
C THR A 879 13.73 -15.77 -45.94
N HIS A 880 12.68 -15.16 -45.38
CA HIS A 880 11.98 -14.07 -46.06
C HIS A 880 12.93 -12.89 -46.27
N GLU A 881 13.40 -12.71 -47.51
CA GLU A 881 13.86 -11.41 -47.96
C GLU A 881 12.65 -10.48 -48.10
N LEU A 882 12.81 -9.22 -47.70
CA LEU A 882 11.80 -8.18 -47.87
C LEU A 882 11.82 -7.68 -49.32
N ASN A 883 11.35 -8.52 -50.23
CA ASN A 883 11.02 -8.11 -51.59
C ASN A 883 9.84 -7.12 -51.54
N SER A 884 10.10 -5.88 -51.92
CA SER A 884 9.06 -4.91 -52.26
C SER A 884 8.23 -5.47 -53.42
N PRO A 885 6.89 -5.32 -53.43
CA PRO A 885 6.03 -5.77 -54.53
C PRO A 885 6.11 -4.84 -55.75
N TYR A 886 7.32 -4.52 -56.20
CA TYR A 886 7.61 -3.68 -57.37
C TYR A 886 8.90 -4.11 -58.11
N VAL A 887 8.82 -5.26 -58.78
CA VAL A 887 9.43 -5.52 -60.09
C VAL A 887 8.35 -6.23 -60.89
N GLY A 888 8.03 -5.79 -62.11
CA GLY A 888 6.81 -6.25 -62.79
C GLY A 888 6.79 -6.12 -64.32
N HIS A 889 5.72 -6.64 -64.90
CA HIS A 889 5.39 -6.71 -66.33
C HIS A 889 3.86 -6.87 -66.46
N SER A 890 3.18 -6.50 -67.56
CA SER A 890 3.49 -5.53 -68.62
C SER A 890 2.21 -5.25 -69.45
N ALA A 891 2.18 -4.10 -70.13
CA ALA A 891 1.39 -3.78 -71.33
C ALA A 891 -0.15 -3.64 -71.29
N SER A 892 -0.61 -2.70 -72.14
CA SER A 892 -1.98 -2.52 -72.68
C SER A 892 -3.06 -1.92 -71.73
N SER A 893 -4.00 -1.09 -72.19
CA SER A 893 -4.19 -0.51 -73.53
C SER A 893 -4.69 0.94 -73.48
N PHE A 894 -4.46 1.68 -74.56
CA PHE A 894 -5.14 2.93 -74.87
C PHE A 894 -6.45 2.62 -75.65
N ARG A 895 -7.42 3.54 -75.60
CA ARG A 895 -8.60 3.61 -76.50
C ARG A 895 -9.84 2.74 -76.17
N ALA A 896 -10.58 3.19 -75.17
CA ALA A 896 -12.03 3.46 -75.18
C ALA A 896 -13.00 2.64 -76.08
N ARG A 897 -14.07 2.12 -75.46
CA ARG A 897 -15.45 2.66 -75.63
C ARG A 897 -16.47 2.06 -74.63
N THR A 898 -17.46 2.87 -74.27
CA THR A 898 -18.78 2.49 -73.71
C THR A 898 -19.66 1.86 -74.82
N PRO A 899 -20.81 1.18 -74.55
CA PRO A 899 -21.71 1.37 -73.39
C PRO A 899 -22.47 0.14 -72.82
N MET A 900 -23.30 0.41 -71.81
CA MET A 900 -24.64 -0.15 -71.55
C MET A 900 -24.93 -1.67 -71.43
N SER A 901 -25.49 -2.00 -70.25
CA SER A 901 -26.87 -2.53 -70.07
C SER A 901 -27.19 -4.03 -69.96
N VAL A 902 -28.25 -4.29 -69.17
CA VAL A 902 -29.35 -5.25 -69.36
C VAL A 902 -29.12 -6.77 -69.11
N LEU A 903 -29.80 -7.23 -68.05
CA LEU A 903 -30.55 -8.47 -67.80
C LEU A 903 -30.18 -9.82 -68.48
N SER A 904 -30.29 -10.87 -67.63
CA SER A 904 -30.87 -12.20 -67.91
C SER A 904 -30.10 -13.18 -68.83
N GLY A 905 -29.96 -14.46 -68.52
CA GLY A 905 -30.40 -15.23 -67.33
C GLY A 905 -31.06 -16.56 -67.67
N ARG A 906 -31.25 -17.44 -66.66
CA ARG A 906 -31.85 -18.81 -66.74
C ARG A 906 -30.94 -19.81 -67.50
N THR A 907 -30.89 -21.12 -67.26
CA THR A 907 -31.46 -22.06 -66.25
C THR A 907 -30.58 -23.34 -66.28
N GLY A 908 -30.57 -24.27 -65.33
CA GLY A 908 -31.29 -24.41 -64.06
C GLY A 908 -31.24 -25.87 -63.56
N GLY A 909 -31.20 -26.08 -62.24
CA GLY A 909 -31.06 -27.39 -61.58
C GLY A 909 -29.89 -27.37 -60.57
N SER A 910 -30.04 -27.75 -59.30
CA SER A 910 -31.16 -28.41 -58.61
C SER A 910 -31.39 -27.85 -57.19
N GLY A 911 -32.67 -27.76 -56.75
CA GLY A 911 -33.14 -27.59 -55.36
C GLY A 911 -32.76 -26.30 -54.59
N SER A 912 -33.60 -25.72 -53.72
CA SER A 912 -35.06 -25.80 -53.53
C SER A 912 -35.55 -24.51 -52.84
N GLY A 913 -36.86 -24.22 -52.85
CA GLY A 913 -37.45 -23.07 -52.13
C GLY A 913 -37.69 -23.36 -50.63
N ALA A 914 -38.18 -22.43 -49.80
CA ALA A 914 -38.63 -21.04 -50.07
C ALA A 914 -38.50 -20.13 -48.81
N LYS A 915 -39.43 -19.19 -48.59
CA LYS A 915 -39.27 -17.96 -47.76
C LYS A 915 -40.67 -17.54 -47.21
N VAL A 916 -40.91 -16.70 -46.18
CA VAL A 916 -40.17 -15.60 -45.50
C VAL A 916 -40.70 -15.43 -44.03
N ILE A 917 -40.07 -14.56 -43.21
CA ILE A 917 -40.58 -13.86 -41.98
C ILE A 917 -40.35 -14.51 -40.58
N SER A 918 -39.17 -14.19 -40.02
CA SER A 918 -38.94 -13.56 -38.69
C SER A 918 -38.68 -14.33 -37.36
N LYS A 919 -37.80 -13.68 -36.57
CA LYS A 919 -37.60 -13.66 -35.09
C LYS A 919 -36.89 -14.82 -34.34
N ARG A 920 -35.65 -14.49 -33.95
CA ARG A 920 -34.97 -14.66 -32.62
C ARG A 920 -34.75 -16.06 -32.01
N HIS A 921 -33.54 -16.56 -32.27
CA HIS A 921 -32.48 -16.89 -31.28
C HIS A 921 -32.82 -17.41 -29.87
N SER A 922 -32.51 -18.71 -29.70
CA SER A 922 -31.87 -19.43 -28.57
C SER A 922 -31.49 -20.83 -29.14
N ASP A 923 -30.76 -21.75 -28.51
CA ASP A 923 -29.47 -21.70 -27.78
C ASP A 923 -28.83 -23.12 -27.84
N PHE A 924 -27.50 -23.22 -27.60
CA PHE A 924 -26.75 -24.41 -27.08
C PHE A 924 -26.60 -25.76 -27.86
N GLU A 925 -25.45 -26.42 -27.60
CA GLU A 925 -25.16 -27.89 -27.56
C GLU A 925 -25.30 -28.80 -28.85
N GLU A 926 -24.50 -29.87 -29.09
CA GLU A 926 -23.20 -30.36 -28.56
C GLU A 926 -22.57 -31.52 -29.41
N ILE A 927 -21.39 -32.05 -28.95
CA ILE A 927 -20.83 -33.42 -29.06
C ILE A 927 -20.04 -33.92 -30.31
N GLY A 928 -18.84 -34.48 -30.02
CA GLY A 928 -18.08 -35.51 -30.77
C GLY A 928 -17.03 -35.00 -31.78
N SER A 929 -15.76 -35.45 -31.83
CA SER A 929 -14.94 -36.43 -31.06
C SER A 929 -13.42 -36.18 -31.38
N GLU A 930 -12.35 -36.98 -31.14
CA GLU A 930 -12.11 -38.39 -30.71
C GLU A 930 -10.63 -38.59 -30.22
N ASP A 931 -10.40 -39.56 -29.32
CA ASP A 931 -9.24 -40.45 -29.02
C ASP A 931 -7.71 -40.03 -28.97
N GLU A 932 -7.16 -40.21 -27.74
CA GLU A 932 -6.02 -41.08 -27.32
C GLU A 932 -4.48 -40.83 -27.51
N THR A 933 -3.72 -41.43 -26.56
CA THR A 933 -2.29 -41.87 -26.53
C THR A 933 -1.10 -40.93 -26.18
N ALA A 934 -0.85 -40.81 -24.86
CA ALA A 934 0.37 -41.19 -24.11
C ALA A 934 1.83 -41.10 -24.68
N SER A 935 2.76 -40.65 -23.81
CA SER A 935 3.98 -41.38 -23.30
C SER A 935 5.36 -40.66 -23.31
N GLY A 936 5.97 -40.56 -22.11
CA GLY A 936 7.42 -40.63 -21.77
C GLY A 936 8.47 -39.65 -22.36
N SER A 937 9.70 -39.53 -21.81
CA SER A 937 10.22 -39.84 -20.45
C SER A 937 11.72 -39.46 -20.29
N ASN A 938 12.15 -39.07 -19.08
CA ASN A 938 13.54 -39.12 -18.56
C ASN A 938 14.66 -38.28 -19.24
N SER A 939 15.83 -38.02 -18.63
CA SER A 939 16.40 -38.26 -17.27
C SER A 939 17.40 -37.13 -16.93
N GLY A 940 17.66 -36.76 -15.66
CA GLY A 940 18.67 -37.34 -14.72
C GLY A 940 19.94 -36.46 -14.67
N GLY A 941 20.77 -36.33 -13.62
CA GLY A 941 20.89 -36.84 -12.23
C GLY A 941 22.12 -36.13 -11.58
N ARG A 942 22.76 -36.51 -10.45
CA ARG A 942 22.49 -37.45 -9.34
C ARG A 942 23.56 -37.24 -8.23
N GLY A 943 23.19 -37.42 -6.95
CA GLY A 943 24.07 -37.98 -5.89
C GLY A 943 24.86 -37.04 -4.96
N ASP A 944 25.41 -37.50 -3.83
CA ASP A 944 25.20 -38.76 -3.05
C ASP A 944 25.88 -38.65 -1.64
N GLU A 945 25.72 -39.66 -0.76
CA GLU A 945 26.53 -39.98 0.47
C GLU A 945 26.42 -39.05 1.73
N GLU A 946 26.08 -39.51 2.95
CA GLU A 946 26.72 -40.40 3.97
C GLU A 946 27.58 -39.66 5.04
N SER A 947 27.82 -40.12 6.29
CA SER A 947 27.19 -41.18 7.13
C SER A 947 27.35 -40.92 8.67
N GLN A 948 27.78 -41.91 9.48
CA GLN A 948 27.53 -41.97 10.96
C GLN A 948 28.70 -41.47 11.85
N GLY A 949 28.43 -41.19 13.14
CA GLY A 949 29.51 -40.99 14.14
C GLY A 949 29.07 -40.81 15.62
N LEU A 950 29.47 -41.74 16.50
CA LEU A 950 29.42 -41.58 17.97
C LEU A 950 30.72 -40.92 18.49
N GLY A 951 30.67 -40.15 19.59
CA GLY A 951 31.88 -39.68 20.27
C GLY A 951 31.69 -38.80 21.50
N THR A 952 31.86 -39.36 22.71
CA THR A 952 32.03 -38.57 23.97
C THR A 952 33.42 -37.91 23.99
N ARG A 953 33.76 -36.85 24.76
CA ARG A 953 33.77 -36.78 26.23
C ARG A 953 34.43 -35.46 26.73
N THR A 954 34.02 -34.94 27.89
CA THR A 954 34.78 -34.09 28.86
C THR A 954 35.55 -32.84 28.36
N MET A 955 35.14 -31.63 28.74
CA MET A 955 35.48 -30.94 30.01
C MET A 955 36.97 -30.67 30.28
N ARG A 956 37.35 -29.37 30.37
CA ARG A 956 37.71 -28.66 31.64
C ARG A 956 37.88 -27.14 31.38
N LYS A 957 37.29 -26.25 32.20
CA LYS A 957 37.91 -25.43 33.28
C LYS A 957 39.00 -24.44 32.76
N HIS A 958 39.12 -23.19 33.21
CA HIS A 958 38.66 -22.48 34.42
C HIS A 958 38.85 -20.94 34.20
N ARG A 959 38.46 -19.94 35.02
CA ARG A 959 37.87 -19.82 36.39
C ARG A 959 37.40 -18.36 36.63
N LYS A 960 36.15 -18.17 37.11
CA LYS A 960 35.64 -17.40 38.29
C LYS A 960 36.38 -16.09 38.71
N GLN A 961 35.76 -15.05 39.29
CA GLN A 961 34.41 -14.77 39.87
C GLN A 961 34.25 -13.20 40.01
N ARG A 962 33.37 -12.51 40.78
CA ARG A 962 32.51 -12.86 41.95
C ARG A 962 31.08 -12.21 41.88
N PRO A 963 30.33 -11.74 42.92
CA PRO A 963 28.91 -12.18 42.99
C PRO A 963 27.80 -11.15 43.34
N ARG A 964 26.56 -11.68 43.42
CA ARG A 964 25.32 -11.12 44.03
C ARG A 964 24.64 -10.00 43.21
N GLN A 965 23.31 -9.81 43.31
CA GLN A 965 22.32 -10.39 44.23
C GLN A 965 21.00 -10.76 43.51
N THR A 966 20.21 -11.67 44.10
CA THR A 966 18.91 -12.16 43.57
C THR A 966 17.72 -11.43 44.18
N THR A 967 16.66 -11.22 43.39
CA THR A 967 15.29 -10.99 43.89
C THR A 967 14.29 -11.76 43.01
N GLN A 968 13.32 -12.41 43.65
CA GLN A 968 12.10 -12.91 42.98
C GLN A 968 11.06 -11.80 42.96
N LYS A 969 10.16 -11.81 41.97
CA LYS A 969 8.87 -11.11 42.06
C LYS A 969 7.75 -12.09 41.75
N THR A 970 6.91 -12.34 42.74
CA THR A 970 5.71 -13.19 42.65
C THR A 970 4.54 -12.33 42.17
N ILE A 971 3.73 -12.84 41.24
CA ILE A 971 2.49 -12.21 40.78
C ILE A 971 1.31 -12.87 41.48
N THR A 972 0.41 -12.08 42.08
CA THR A 972 -0.79 -12.60 42.76
C THR A 972 -2.01 -11.75 42.44
N LEU A 973 -3.04 -12.36 41.83
CA LEU A 973 -4.31 -11.72 41.50
C LEU A 973 -5.16 -11.36 42.75
N ASN A 974 -6.12 -10.43 42.65
CA ASN A 974 -7.53 -10.80 42.35
C ASN A 974 -8.54 -9.64 42.28
N ILE A 975 -9.37 -9.70 41.24
CA ILE A 975 -10.84 -9.50 41.19
C ILE A 975 -11.51 -8.71 42.35
N ALA A 976 -11.95 -7.48 42.07
CA ALA A 976 -13.36 -7.06 42.15
C ALA A 976 -13.53 -5.60 41.67
N ASN A 977 -14.41 -5.37 40.69
CA ASN A 977 -14.56 -4.12 39.91
C ASN A 977 -13.27 -3.71 39.18
N GLY A 978 -13.24 -3.91 37.85
CA GLY A 978 -12.05 -3.66 37.04
C GLY A 978 -11.76 -2.20 36.76
N SER A 979 -10.80 -1.62 37.48
CA SER A 979 -10.01 -0.48 37.02
C SER A 979 -8.56 -0.64 37.45
N VAL A 980 -7.64 -0.73 36.48
CA VAL A 980 -6.20 -0.67 36.77
C VAL A 980 -5.86 0.78 37.13
N LEU A 981 -5.33 0.99 38.33
CA LEU A 981 -4.67 2.24 38.71
C LEU A 981 -3.23 1.93 39.12
N GLY A 982 -2.34 2.89 38.88
CA GLY A 982 -0.90 2.74 39.08
C GLY A 982 -0.46 2.67 40.55
N PRO A 983 0.85 2.51 40.82
CA PRO A 983 1.38 2.08 42.12
C PRO A 983 1.06 2.95 43.36
N ASN A 984 0.52 4.16 43.19
CA ASN A 984 0.33 5.14 44.25
C ASN A 984 -1.16 5.52 44.42
N SER A 985 -2.03 4.57 44.73
CA SER A 985 -3.42 4.84 45.14
C SER A 985 -4.01 3.68 45.95
N TRP A 986 -4.69 3.97 47.07
CA TRP A 986 -5.18 2.92 47.97
C TRP A 986 -6.56 2.39 47.60
N HIS A 987 -6.92 1.24 48.15
CA HIS A 987 -8.20 0.57 47.91
C HIS A 987 -9.30 1.02 48.86
N LEU A 988 -10.15 1.96 48.39
CA LEU A 988 -11.38 2.39 49.06
C LEU A 988 -12.61 1.81 48.36
N ILE A 989 -13.37 0.94 49.04
CA ILE A 989 -14.62 0.36 48.51
C ILE A 989 -15.83 1.12 49.06
N ASP A 990 -16.19 2.25 48.43
CA ASP A 990 -17.57 2.75 48.44
C ASP A 990 -17.92 3.64 47.22
N TYR A 991 -19.20 3.62 46.82
CA TYR A 991 -19.78 4.44 45.75
C TYR A 991 -20.70 5.52 46.35
N ARG A 992 -20.62 6.76 45.84
CA ARG A 992 -21.66 7.77 46.08
C ARG A 992 -21.98 8.61 44.85
N ASN A 993 -23.15 8.36 44.26
CA ASN A 993 -24.12 9.43 44.02
C ASN A 993 -25.53 8.90 43.68
N SER A 994 -26.43 8.95 44.66
CA SER A 994 -27.79 9.50 44.49
C SER A 994 -28.50 9.56 45.85
N LEU A 995 -28.99 10.75 46.21
CA LEU A 995 -29.86 10.96 47.37
C LEU A 995 -31.22 11.47 46.88
N SER A 996 -32.23 10.61 46.92
CA SER A 996 -33.65 10.99 46.96
C SER A 996 -34.50 9.77 47.32
N PRO A 997 -35.61 9.95 48.07
CA PRO A 997 -36.33 8.82 48.68
C PRO A 997 -37.32 8.14 47.72
N LYS A 998 -37.26 6.81 47.62
CA LYS A 998 -38.33 6.00 46.99
C LYS A 998 -39.47 5.76 47.99
N PRO A 999 -40.74 6.07 47.66
CA PRO A 999 -41.88 5.56 48.41
C PRO A 999 -42.02 4.03 48.21
N LYS A 1000 -42.56 3.35 49.22
CA LYS A 1000 -42.65 1.88 49.30
C LYS A 1000 -43.63 1.30 48.26
N ARG A 1001 -43.29 0.17 47.62
CA ARG A 1001 -44.27 -0.92 47.43
C ARG A 1001 -43.66 -2.31 47.13
N ARG A 1002 -44.20 -3.29 47.86
CA ARG A 1002 -44.30 -4.76 47.64
C ARG A 1002 -43.01 -5.58 47.41
N LEU A 1003 -42.98 -6.70 48.11
CA LEU A 1003 -42.01 -7.79 47.97
C LEU A 1003 -42.18 -8.47 46.60
N ASN A 1004 -41.08 -8.87 45.97
CA ASN A 1004 -41.06 -9.71 44.78
C ASN A 1004 -39.95 -10.77 44.92
N PRO A 1005 -40.23 -12.10 44.85
CA PRO A 1005 -39.24 -13.14 45.15
C PRO A 1005 -37.96 -13.12 44.31
N ASP A 1006 -38.00 -12.64 43.06
CA ASP A 1006 -36.82 -12.59 42.18
C ASP A 1006 -35.73 -11.62 42.67
N ALA A 1007 -36.07 -10.66 43.55
CA ALA A 1007 -35.10 -9.72 44.11
C ALA A 1007 -34.09 -10.44 45.02
N ASP A 1008 -34.54 -11.37 45.87
CA ASP A 1008 -33.65 -12.14 46.74
C ASP A 1008 -32.69 -13.01 45.92
N ARG A 1009 -33.19 -13.67 44.87
CA ARG A 1009 -32.38 -14.58 44.02
C ARG A 1009 -31.24 -13.87 43.27
N LYS A 1010 -31.41 -12.58 42.90
CA LYS A 1010 -30.31 -11.73 42.41
C LYS A 1010 -29.39 -11.26 43.54
N SER A 1011 -29.95 -10.93 44.71
CA SER A 1011 -29.15 -10.53 45.87
C SER A 1011 -28.19 -11.64 46.31
N ASP A 1012 -28.63 -12.90 46.26
CA ASP A 1012 -27.92 -14.05 46.79
C ASP A 1012 -26.68 -14.41 45.97
N ARG A 1013 -26.81 -14.49 44.63
CA ARG A 1013 -25.66 -14.58 43.72
C ARG A 1013 -24.67 -13.42 43.94
N SER A 1014 -25.18 -12.22 44.20
CA SER A 1014 -24.32 -11.05 44.46
C SER A 1014 -23.62 -11.07 45.82
N ARG A 1015 -24.05 -11.90 46.78
CA ARG A 1015 -23.37 -12.14 48.07
C ARG A 1015 -22.31 -13.22 47.90
N GLN A 1016 -22.71 -14.37 47.32
CA GLN A 1016 -21.87 -15.55 47.14
C GLN A 1016 -20.55 -15.25 46.40
N VAL A 1017 -20.58 -14.37 45.39
CA VAL A 1017 -19.37 -13.89 44.68
C VAL A 1017 -18.42 -13.12 45.60
N ARG A 1018 -18.91 -12.32 46.55
CA ARG A 1018 -18.08 -11.51 47.46
C ARG A 1018 -17.37 -12.38 48.49
N ASP A 1019 -18.03 -13.43 48.97
CA ASP A 1019 -17.46 -14.37 49.94
C ASP A 1019 -16.33 -15.18 49.30
N VAL A 1020 -16.48 -15.59 48.03
CA VAL A 1020 -15.42 -16.20 47.22
C VAL A 1020 -14.26 -15.23 47.00
N VAL A 1021 -14.54 -13.97 46.62
CA VAL A 1021 -13.50 -12.94 46.41
C VAL A 1021 -12.70 -12.67 47.69
N PHE A 1022 -13.36 -12.48 48.84
CA PHE A 1022 -12.65 -12.23 50.10
C PHE A 1022 -11.75 -13.41 50.48
N LYS A 1023 -12.28 -14.64 50.40
CA LYS A 1023 -11.52 -15.86 50.72
C LYS A 1023 -10.34 -16.08 49.75
N ALA A 1024 -10.48 -15.71 48.47
CA ALA A 1024 -9.40 -15.74 47.48
C ALA A 1024 -8.40 -14.57 47.58
N LEU A 1025 -8.75 -13.48 48.28
CA LEU A 1025 -7.85 -12.36 48.57
C LEU A 1025 -7.03 -12.56 49.85
N THR A 1026 -7.54 -13.35 50.81
CA THR A 1026 -6.82 -13.72 52.04
C THR A 1026 -6.04 -15.04 51.96
N SER A 1027 -6.29 -15.89 50.94
CA SER A 1027 -5.73 -17.25 50.83
C SER A 1027 -4.22 -17.36 50.55
N SER A 1028 -3.51 -16.27 50.31
CA SER A 1028 -2.09 -16.31 49.93
C SER A 1028 -1.35 -15.01 50.29
N GLY A 1029 -0.21 -15.12 50.96
CA GLY A 1029 0.61 -14.01 51.43
C GLY A 1029 0.12 -13.37 52.73
N PRO A 1030 0.84 -12.33 53.23
CA PRO A 1030 0.42 -11.54 54.38
C PRO A 1030 -0.64 -10.51 53.98
N VAL A 1031 -1.75 -10.47 54.72
CA VAL A 1031 -2.91 -9.62 54.40
C VAL A 1031 -3.45 -8.98 55.69
N ILE A 1032 -3.80 -7.69 55.66
CA ILE A 1032 -4.46 -6.98 56.77
C ILE A 1032 -5.82 -6.47 56.32
N ALA A 1033 -6.90 -6.97 56.91
CA ALA A 1033 -8.27 -6.58 56.60
C ALA A 1033 -8.86 -5.64 57.66
N ASP A 1034 -9.08 -4.37 57.30
CA ASP A 1034 -9.80 -3.36 58.10
C ASP A 1034 -11.31 -3.55 57.97
N PHE A 1035 -11.94 -4.12 59.00
CA PHE A 1035 -13.39 -4.19 59.12
C PHE A 1035 -13.92 -2.88 59.74
N TYR A 1036 -14.51 -2.05 58.88
CA TYR A 1036 -14.94 -0.69 59.19
C TYR A 1036 -16.44 -0.48 58.92
N ALA A 1037 -16.97 0.64 59.39
CA ALA A 1037 -18.31 1.11 59.01
C ALA A 1037 -18.26 2.60 58.59
N THR A 1038 -19.10 3.01 57.64
CA THR A 1038 -19.09 4.39 57.10
C THR A 1038 -19.49 5.47 58.12
N TRP A 1039 -20.18 5.09 59.20
CA TRP A 1039 -20.57 5.94 60.32
C TRP A 1039 -19.57 5.91 61.50
N CYS A 1040 -18.64 4.95 61.54
CA CYS A 1040 -17.69 4.76 62.63
C CYS A 1040 -16.66 5.91 62.71
N GLY A 1041 -16.65 6.63 63.84
CA GLY A 1041 -15.71 7.73 64.10
C GLY A 1041 -14.24 7.27 64.18
N PRO A 1042 -13.88 6.30 65.05
CA PRO A 1042 -12.50 5.81 65.17
C PRO A 1042 -11.94 5.24 63.86
N CYS A 1043 -12.79 4.63 63.02
CA CYS A 1043 -12.41 4.12 61.70
C CYS A 1043 -11.94 5.25 60.76
N LYS A 1044 -12.55 6.43 60.86
CA LYS A 1044 -12.14 7.63 60.10
C LYS A 1044 -10.87 8.26 60.67
N ALA A 1045 -10.67 8.18 61.98
CA ALA A 1045 -9.49 8.72 62.65
C ALA A 1045 -8.22 7.91 62.33
N ILE A 1046 -8.29 6.57 62.26
CA ILE A 1046 -7.13 5.74 61.93
C ILE A 1046 -6.87 5.60 60.43
N ALA A 1047 -7.89 5.76 59.57
CA ALA A 1047 -7.73 5.61 58.13
C ALA A 1047 -6.52 6.41 57.58
N PRO A 1048 -6.30 7.70 57.89
CA PRO A 1048 -5.10 8.46 57.49
C PRO A 1048 -3.74 7.78 57.73
N LYS A 1049 -3.61 6.83 58.66
CA LYS A 1049 -2.36 6.08 58.89
C LYS A 1049 -2.30 4.75 58.12
N ILE A 1050 -3.46 4.15 57.79
CA ILE A 1050 -3.56 2.94 56.98
C ILE A 1050 -3.27 3.23 55.48
N ALA A 1051 -3.66 4.40 54.95
CA ALA A 1051 -3.46 4.87 53.49
C ALA A 1051 -1.86 4.79 53.50
N GLN A 1052 -1.18 5.48 54.43
CA GLN A 1052 0.28 5.61 54.47
C GLN A 1052 1.00 4.25 54.56
N TRP A 1053 0.63 3.38 55.51
CA TRP A 1053 1.27 2.08 55.62
C TRP A 1053 1.05 1.17 54.41
N SER A 1054 -0.06 1.33 53.68
CA SER A 1054 -0.28 0.59 52.42
C SER A 1054 0.56 1.08 51.24
N GLU A 1055 1.10 2.30 51.31
CA GLU A 1055 2.12 2.80 50.37
C GLU A 1055 3.54 2.41 50.82
N GLU A 1056 3.81 2.41 52.13
CA GLU A 1056 5.12 2.06 52.69
C GLU A 1056 5.43 0.55 52.61
N HIS A 1057 4.43 -0.33 52.72
CA HIS A 1057 4.58 -1.79 52.78
C HIS A 1057 3.90 -2.52 51.61
N THR A 1058 4.45 -2.35 50.40
CA THR A 1058 3.96 -2.96 49.15
C THR A 1058 3.99 -4.51 49.12
N ASP A 1059 4.64 -5.13 50.09
CA ASP A 1059 4.71 -6.57 50.33
C ASP A 1059 3.51 -7.13 51.12
N ILE A 1060 2.75 -6.27 51.81
CA ILE A 1060 1.58 -6.63 52.62
C ILE A 1060 0.31 -6.15 51.93
N ARG A 1061 -0.67 -7.04 51.75
CA ARG A 1061 -1.95 -6.71 51.10
C ARG A 1061 -2.93 -6.08 52.10
N PHE A 1062 -3.23 -4.80 51.96
CA PHE A 1062 -4.25 -4.14 52.77
C PHE A 1062 -5.63 -4.23 52.10
N LEU A 1063 -6.62 -4.74 52.85
CA LEU A 1063 -8.03 -4.88 52.42
C LEU A 1063 -8.94 -4.03 53.30
N LYS A 1064 -10.05 -3.53 52.73
CA LYS A 1064 -11.05 -2.74 53.48
C LYS A 1064 -12.45 -3.34 53.33
N VAL A 1065 -13.06 -3.73 54.45
CA VAL A 1065 -14.32 -4.48 54.49
C VAL A 1065 -15.39 -3.67 55.21
N ASP A 1066 -16.39 -3.19 54.45
CA ASP A 1066 -17.54 -2.50 55.04
C ASP A 1066 -18.50 -3.51 55.69
N VAL A 1067 -18.56 -3.52 57.03
CA VAL A 1067 -19.37 -4.47 57.80
C VAL A 1067 -20.87 -4.35 57.51
N ASP A 1068 -21.37 -3.17 57.10
CA ASP A 1068 -22.78 -3.00 56.75
C ASP A 1068 -23.13 -3.68 55.43
N LYS A 1069 -22.17 -3.75 54.49
CA LYS A 1069 -22.31 -4.39 53.17
C LYS A 1069 -21.89 -5.87 53.16
N MET A 1070 -21.05 -6.27 54.11
CA MET A 1070 -20.35 -7.58 54.17
C MET A 1070 -20.67 -8.34 55.47
N ARG A 1071 -21.92 -8.23 55.94
CA ARG A 1071 -22.38 -8.70 57.26
C ARG A 1071 -22.04 -10.16 57.56
N GLN A 1072 -22.17 -11.06 56.58
CA GLN A 1072 -21.83 -12.48 56.78
C GLN A 1072 -20.33 -12.67 57.01
N ILE A 1073 -19.46 -12.05 56.21
CA ILE A 1073 -18.00 -12.14 56.43
C ILE A 1073 -17.61 -11.52 57.78
N ALA A 1074 -18.21 -10.38 58.15
CA ALA A 1074 -18.00 -9.77 59.46
C ALA A 1074 -18.43 -10.70 60.61
N GLN A 1075 -19.52 -11.45 60.45
CA GLN A 1075 -19.99 -12.43 61.43
C GLN A 1075 -19.11 -13.71 61.47
N GLU A 1076 -18.74 -14.26 60.30
CA GLU A 1076 -17.81 -15.40 60.19
C GLU A 1076 -16.44 -15.09 60.83
N ASN A 1077 -16.02 -13.82 60.80
CA ASN A 1077 -14.78 -13.33 61.39
C ASN A 1077 -14.94 -12.74 62.82
N GLY A 1078 -16.10 -12.92 63.46
CA GLY A 1078 -16.32 -12.53 64.87
C GLY A 1078 -16.25 -11.02 65.15
N ILE A 1079 -16.44 -10.18 64.12
CA ILE A 1079 -16.35 -8.73 64.20
C ILE A 1079 -17.49 -8.19 65.07
N THR A 1080 -17.12 -7.65 66.22
CA THR A 1080 -18.04 -7.21 67.29
C THR A 1080 -17.80 -5.76 67.73
N ALA A 1081 -16.80 -5.09 67.14
CA ALA A 1081 -16.51 -3.67 67.28
C ALA A 1081 -15.77 -3.18 66.01
N MET A 1082 -15.81 -1.86 65.75
CA MET A 1082 -15.13 -1.27 64.57
C MET A 1082 -14.29 -0.04 64.99
N PRO A 1083 -13.11 0.17 64.37
CA PRO A 1083 -12.47 -0.72 63.40
C PRO A 1083 -11.96 -1.99 64.09
N THR A 1084 -11.93 -3.10 63.37
CA THR A 1084 -11.22 -4.32 63.79
C THR A 1084 -10.38 -4.79 62.61
N PHE A 1085 -9.10 -5.00 62.85
CA PHE A 1085 -8.14 -5.41 61.85
C PHE A 1085 -7.80 -6.88 62.06
N ILE A 1086 -7.98 -7.71 61.03
CA ILE A 1086 -7.54 -9.11 61.06
C ILE A 1086 -6.35 -9.28 60.14
N VAL A 1087 -5.28 -9.83 60.71
CA VAL A 1087 -4.10 -10.26 59.96
C VAL A 1087 -4.32 -11.69 59.50
N PHE A 1088 -4.23 -11.92 58.20
CA PHE A 1088 -4.19 -13.25 57.61
C PHE A 1088 -2.78 -13.56 57.08
N LYS A 1089 -2.41 -14.83 57.15
CA LYS A 1089 -1.26 -15.39 56.43
C LYS A 1089 -1.70 -16.70 55.78
N ASP A 1090 -1.62 -16.75 54.45
CA ASP A 1090 -1.96 -17.94 53.65
C ASP A 1090 -3.33 -18.57 54.01
N GLY A 1091 -4.35 -17.71 54.12
CA GLY A 1091 -5.74 -18.09 54.43
C GLY A 1091 -6.10 -18.19 55.91
N GLN A 1092 -5.12 -18.23 56.83
CA GLN A 1092 -5.38 -18.34 58.27
C GLN A 1092 -5.29 -16.98 58.97
N SER A 1093 -6.27 -16.66 59.83
CA SER A 1093 -6.24 -15.46 60.67
C SER A 1093 -5.26 -15.64 61.84
N VAL A 1094 -4.12 -14.94 61.79
CA VAL A 1094 -3.02 -15.09 62.77
C VAL A 1094 -3.06 -14.08 63.91
N GLN A 1095 -3.68 -12.91 63.70
CA GLN A 1095 -3.89 -11.89 64.75
C GLN A 1095 -5.18 -11.12 64.50
N THR A 1096 -5.80 -10.60 65.56
CA THR A 1096 -6.96 -9.69 65.49
C THR A 1096 -6.76 -8.52 66.45
N ILE A 1097 -6.76 -7.30 65.91
CA ILE A 1097 -6.55 -6.05 66.65
C ILE A 1097 -7.87 -5.27 66.66
N ARG A 1098 -8.34 -4.86 67.83
CA ARG A 1098 -9.65 -4.19 67.99
C ARG A 1098 -9.48 -2.72 68.37
N GLY A 1099 -10.23 -1.85 67.70
CA GLY A 1099 -10.14 -0.40 67.87
C GLY A 1099 -8.98 0.22 67.07
N ALA A 1100 -8.85 1.54 67.19
CA ALA A 1100 -7.85 2.34 66.48
C ALA A 1100 -6.45 2.27 67.15
N ASN A 1101 -5.95 1.06 67.44
CA ASN A 1101 -4.72 0.86 68.21
C ASN A 1101 -3.45 0.96 67.34
N VAL A 1102 -3.06 2.20 67.01
CA VAL A 1102 -1.92 2.51 66.11
C VAL A 1102 -0.62 1.78 66.49
N PRO A 1103 -0.14 1.74 67.75
CA PRO A 1103 1.10 1.03 68.09
C PRO A 1103 1.04 -0.49 67.89
N GLU A 1104 -0.12 -1.11 68.13
CA GLU A 1104 -0.29 -2.56 67.94
C GLU A 1104 -0.36 -2.93 66.45
N LEU A 1105 -1.00 -2.09 65.65
CA LEU A 1105 -1.02 -2.22 64.18
C LEU A 1105 0.36 -2.04 63.57
N GLN A 1106 1.12 -1.04 64.00
CA GLN A 1106 2.49 -0.84 63.52
C GLN A 1106 3.35 -2.07 63.81
N LYS A 1107 3.30 -2.59 65.04
CA LYS A 1107 4.03 -3.79 65.43
C LYS A 1107 3.60 -5.03 64.64
N ALA A 1108 2.32 -5.16 64.31
CA ALA A 1108 1.83 -6.26 63.47
C ALA A 1108 2.37 -6.16 62.03
N ILE A 1109 2.37 -4.96 61.43
CA ILE A 1109 2.95 -4.68 60.11
C ILE A 1109 4.46 -4.99 60.11
N GLU A 1110 5.21 -4.48 61.10
CA GLU A 1110 6.63 -4.77 61.29
C GLU A 1110 6.92 -6.28 61.45
N SER A 1111 5.99 -7.06 62.04
CA SER A 1111 6.12 -8.51 62.20
C SER A 1111 5.73 -9.34 60.96
N LEU A 1112 5.19 -8.71 59.92
CA LEU A 1112 4.81 -9.34 58.65
C LEU A 1112 5.81 -9.05 57.54
N ALA A 1113 6.51 -7.91 57.62
CA ALA A 1113 7.57 -7.49 56.71
C ALA A 1113 8.97 -8.05 57.08
N ALA A 1114 9.04 -9.03 58.00
CA ALA A 1114 10.25 -9.63 58.57
C ALA A 1114 10.27 -11.17 58.42
#